data_AF-A0A0D0HFN1-F1
#
_entry.id   AF-A0A0D0HFN1-F1
#
_cell.length_a   1.000
_cell.length_b   1.000
_cell.length_c   1.000
_cell.angle_alpha   90.00
_cell.angle_beta   90.00
_cell.angle_gamma   90.00
#
_symmetry.space_group_name_H-M   'P 1'
#
loop_
_entity.id
_entity.type
_entity.pdbx_description
1 polymer ?
#
loop_
_entity_poly.entity_id
_entity_poly.type
_entity_poly.pdbx_seq_one_letter_code
_entity_poly.pdbx_strand_id
1 'polypeptide(L)'
;MPYLNVTEVESALAAATAAPYDTFTQLIALPNLTWEGRQCHAIKIANGSGASRPGVYLLGGVHSREWGSPDILINFVEQLEQAYHGGMGLTFGSRTFSAADIKTIVDTLDIIVFPQANPDGRNYSMTVDAMWRKNRRTAAPNSAACTGVDVNRNYDFLWNYPEYFSPSAAIVDSTDPCDYQLYHGPSAFSEPESSNAKWIFDNFPNVGFFIDLHSYGQDILYSWGDDQDQTSDPTMNFHNPAYDGQRGVAGDAYKEYIPSDDLTTAVQLANTFRDGIQAVRGTAYTVKSAFDLYPTAGTSDDYAYSRHFTDGNTGKVISYTLEWGAEFHPPYSEMQNIIQEITCGLLAFCLSVRKRIEHCAFILNRNPIGQDEVDARRTTGDLPMQDAFRVVVDGFTAAELGLAGPGSTLNVASPVAGMTITCTGNTSDTGSYGTQIQRFTFDYSIDFPDDSAFGFAGATEDLTLNVTAGGVPASALLTLIKQPDPFLLHGDPAWLSIDLRVFAVRPHETWFGATMGADASAAPGFIQQVMHNLTAGKGTAGGQSFDDPAVLSPDEDKSKLYLQPNDEHNVPVFNFALAKVHYIGLIGASNVRVFFRLRQTQVTYAGFDYPPGGQYRRASSNPDGQPIALAGIQGNEYVTVPCFANGRIDSTTSSMDQQTDGHNIQSFTAIGGPEVDNFYGCWLDINQPDLRLPVEVPPQQDGPFDPGDPNPNFRPVSLKQALARNLHLCLIAEIDFDPTPIPLGKDPSNWDKLAQRNIAWSDVGSAQAVTTFEIRPTPMGLPAGQTPDELMIDWGSTPPGSTAQIYLPAVKAADVLAMATKMYTSHRLTRLDEHTLQCKTGGITYVPVPPGGNINYAGLLSVVVPEHLPHGNTYTVAVRQVTNAFGRRTPPPPPPPAITERRRTAVVEPAQIEWRRVVGAFQLTIPVKAKATLLKREERDYSVLLWIAEAIPHHNRWHPVFSRYLQRIAGRVSAFGGNPAHILPSPTGEGRHLPGKEGGPEARRAFTGKIAGLVFDCFGDFEGFLLDTEDGERRFSSREKDLAGLAERVWRERLRITVWAERDEPHRPLSIIVREPPAPLRRRL
;
A
#
# COMPACT_ATOMS: atom_id res chain seq x y z
N MET A 1 31.85 -21.96 42.38
CA MET A 1 32.93 -21.24 41.68
C MET A 1 32.89 -19.78 42.13
N PRO A 2 33.97 -18.99 42.02
CA PRO A 2 33.89 -17.54 42.20
C PRO A 2 33.29 -16.86 40.96
N TYR A 3 32.99 -15.56 41.06
CA TYR A 3 32.65 -14.70 39.91
C TYR A 3 33.78 -14.68 38.87
N LEU A 4 33.43 -14.59 37.59
CA LEU A 4 34.40 -14.49 36.50
C LEU A 4 35.17 -13.17 36.58
N ASN A 5 36.50 -13.22 36.57
CA ASN A 5 37.32 -12.03 36.39
C ASN A 5 37.38 -11.61 34.90
N VAL A 6 37.96 -10.44 34.63
CA VAL A 6 38.06 -9.87 33.27
C VAL A 6 38.69 -10.83 32.25
N THR A 7 39.73 -11.57 32.65
CA THR A 7 40.41 -12.52 31.77
C THR A 7 39.56 -13.76 31.52
N GLU A 8 38.82 -14.21 32.52
CA GLU A 8 37.94 -15.37 32.42
C GLU A 8 36.73 -15.09 31.51
N VAL A 9 36.16 -13.88 31.56
CA VAL A 9 35.09 -13.45 30.63
C VAL A 9 35.55 -13.49 29.18
N GLU A 10 36.71 -12.88 28.88
CA GLU A 10 37.27 -12.88 27.52
C GLU A 10 37.65 -14.30 27.05
N SER A 11 38.16 -15.14 27.96
CA SER A 11 38.47 -16.54 27.66
C SER A 11 37.20 -17.35 27.37
N ALA A 12 36.10 -17.09 28.09
CA ALA A 12 34.82 -17.74 27.87
C ALA A 12 34.21 -17.36 26.51
N LEU A 13 34.27 -16.09 26.11
CA LEU A 13 33.85 -15.66 24.76
C LEU A 13 34.66 -16.33 23.64
N ALA A 14 35.98 -16.42 23.83
CA ALA A 14 36.84 -17.13 22.87
C ALA A 14 36.49 -18.63 22.80
N ALA A 15 36.14 -19.26 23.93
CA ALA A 15 35.71 -20.66 23.96
C ALA A 15 34.35 -20.87 23.27
N ALA A 16 33.39 -19.97 23.50
CA ALA A 16 32.06 -19.97 22.88
C ALA A 16 32.08 -19.73 21.35
N THR A 17 33.24 -19.37 20.81
CA THR A 17 33.44 -19.15 19.36
C THR A 17 34.45 -20.11 18.74
N ALA A 18 34.94 -21.08 19.52
CA ALA A 18 35.77 -22.15 19.04
C ALA A 18 34.92 -23.30 18.46
N ALA A 19 35.54 -24.17 17.66
CA ALA A 19 34.89 -25.39 17.19
C ALA A 19 34.37 -26.23 18.38
N PRO A 20 33.13 -26.74 18.33
CA PRO A 20 32.26 -26.83 17.14
C PRO A 20 31.26 -25.66 16.95
N TYR A 21 31.32 -24.62 17.77
CA TYR A 21 30.33 -23.53 17.79
C TYR A 21 30.59 -22.45 16.72
N ASP A 22 31.82 -22.39 16.19
CA ASP A 22 32.27 -21.48 15.12
C ASP A 22 31.43 -21.52 13.82
N THR A 23 30.55 -22.51 13.68
CA THR A 23 29.60 -22.62 12.57
C THR A 23 28.38 -21.70 12.68
N PHE A 24 28.01 -21.26 13.90
CA PHE A 24 26.87 -20.38 14.17
C PHE A 24 27.18 -19.28 15.19
N THR A 25 28.43 -19.15 15.65
CA THR A 25 28.90 -18.05 16.49
C THR A 25 30.06 -17.31 15.85
N GLN A 26 30.18 -16.01 16.17
CA GLN A 26 31.25 -15.15 15.69
C GLN A 26 31.76 -14.25 16.81
N LEU A 27 33.07 -14.26 17.06
CA LEU A 27 33.72 -13.31 17.94
C LEU A 27 33.93 -11.96 17.23
N ILE A 28 33.56 -10.87 17.90
CA ILE A 28 33.62 -9.51 17.37
C ILE A 28 34.57 -8.71 18.26
N ALA A 29 35.72 -8.31 17.71
CA ALA A 29 36.63 -7.40 18.38
C ALA A 29 36.08 -5.97 18.29
N LEU A 30 35.89 -5.32 19.44
CA LEU A 30 35.38 -3.96 19.51
C LEU A 30 36.53 -2.96 19.29
N PRO A 31 36.29 -1.87 18.54
CA PRO A 31 37.37 -1.06 17.99
C PRO A 31 38.01 -0.08 18.99
N ASN A 32 37.29 0.33 20.04
CA ASN A 32 37.80 1.30 21.01
C ASN A 32 38.43 0.58 22.20
N LEU A 33 39.74 0.80 22.41
CA LEU A 33 40.42 0.30 23.60
C LEU A 33 40.00 1.11 24.82
N THR A 34 39.87 0.46 25.97
CA THR A 34 39.55 1.12 27.23
C THR A 34 40.68 2.04 27.70
N TRP A 35 40.45 2.84 28.74
CA TRP A 35 41.46 3.78 29.28
C TRP A 35 42.73 3.10 29.78
N GLU A 36 42.63 1.86 30.27
CA GLU A 36 43.78 1.02 30.67
C GLU A 36 44.26 0.09 29.52
N GLY A 37 43.77 0.30 28.29
CA GLY A 37 44.27 -0.35 27.08
C GLY A 37 43.74 -1.77 26.84
N ARG A 38 42.60 -2.16 27.43
CA ARG A 38 41.97 -3.47 27.18
C ARG A 38 41.13 -3.42 25.91
N GLN A 39 41.21 -4.49 25.12
CA GLN A 39 40.29 -4.74 24.01
C GLN A 39 39.12 -5.58 24.52
N CYS A 40 37.90 -5.13 24.26
CA CYS A 40 36.68 -5.86 24.58
C CYS A 40 36.20 -6.67 23.36
N HIS A 41 35.50 -7.77 23.62
CA HIS A 41 34.81 -8.53 22.59
C HIS A 41 33.30 -8.62 22.84
N ALA A 42 32.56 -8.71 21.75
CA ALA A 42 31.18 -9.19 21.72
C ALA A 42 31.12 -10.53 20.97
N ILE A 43 30.04 -11.27 21.16
CA ILE A 43 29.74 -12.48 20.38
C ILE A 43 28.43 -12.28 19.63
N LYS A 44 28.40 -12.70 18.36
CA LYS A 44 27.17 -12.87 17.60
C LYS A 44 26.82 -14.35 17.55
N ILE A 45 25.59 -14.70 17.89
CA ILE A 45 25.00 -16.03 17.74
C ILE A 45 23.94 -15.96 16.64
N ALA A 46 24.18 -16.63 15.52
CA ALA A 46 23.25 -16.72 14.39
C ALA A 46 23.63 -17.88 13.46
N ASN A 47 22.69 -18.78 13.19
CA ASN A 47 22.85 -19.78 12.14
C ASN A 47 22.45 -19.20 10.75
N GLY A 48 23.43 -18.65 10.03
CA GLY A 48 23.27 -18.09 8.68
C GLY A 48 23.50 -16.58 8.58
N SER A 49 23.24 -15.99 7.39
CA SER A 49 23.63 -14.61 7.04
C SER A 49 22.51 -13.76 6.40
N GLY A 50 21.27 -13.87 6.91
CA GLY A 50 20.12 -13.12 6.37
C GLY A 50 19.94 -11.72 6.96
N ALA A 51 19.87 -10.69 6.12
CA ALA A 51 19.69 -9.29 6.52
C ALA A 51 18.28 -8.94 7.10
N SER A 52 17.34 -9.88 7.10
CA SER A 52 15.95 -9.70 7.57
C SER A 52 15.67 -10.31 8.95
N ARG A 53 16.69 -10.83 9.64
CA ARG A 53 16.53 -11.44 10.97
C ARG A 53 16.42 -10.35 12.04
N PRO A 54 15.41 -10.37 12.92
CA PRO A 54 15.37 -9.46 14.05
C PRO A 54 16.60 -9.63 14.93
N GLY A 55 17.28 -8.53 15.24
CA GLY A 55 18.44 -8.52 16.12
C GLY A 55 18.04 -8.25 17.57
N VAL A 56 18.62 -9.03 18.49
CA VAL A 56 18.52 -8.83 19.95
C VAL A 56 19.93 -8.52 20.45
N TYR A 57 20.10 -7.33 21.03
CA TYR A 57 21.38 -6.91 21.60
C TYR A 57 21.31 -6.96 23.13
N LEU A 58 22.21 -7.73 23.74
CA LEU A 58 22.35 -7.88 25.19
C LEU A 58 23.66 -7.25 25.64
N LEU A 59 23.59 -6.24 26.51
CA LEU A 59 24.72 -5.55 27.11
C LEU A 59 24.81 -5.87 28.60
N GLY A 60 26.03 -5.96 29.13
CA GLY A 60 26.24 -6.12 30.56
C GLY A 60 27.59 -5.58 31.02
N GLY A 61 27.73 -5.48 32.35
CA GLY A 61 28.98 -5.06 32.98
C GLY A 61 29.34 -3.59 32.68
N VAL A 62 28.33 -2.73 32.49
CA VAL A 62 28.49 -1.28 32.31
C VAL A 62 28.96 -0.65 33.62
N HIS A 63 28.29 -0.97 34.73
CA HIS A 63 28.81 -0.64 36.06
C HIS A 63 29.65 -1.79 36.63
N SER A 64 30.82 -1.45 37.15
CA SER A 64 31.82 -2.44 37.50
C SER A 64 31.56 -3.27 38.76
N ARG A 65 30.77 -2.75 39.71
CA ARG A 65 30.38 -3.45 40.94
C ARG A 65 29.25 -4.46 40.73
N GLU A 66 28.61 -4.47 39.58
CA GLU A 66 27.47 -5.34 39.30
C GLU A 66 28.00 -6.67 38.77
N TRP A 67 28.70 -7.43 39.65
CA TRP A 67 29.59 -8.51 39.23
C TRP A 67 28.89 -9.61 38.44
N GLY A 68 27.59 -9.83 38.66
CA GLY A 68 26.81 -10.88 38.03
C GLY A 68 26.43 -10.65 36.56
N SER A 69 26.42 -9.42 36.03
CA SER A 69 25.94 -9.19 34.65
C SER A 69 26.77 -9.94 33.60
N PRO A 70 28.13 -9.90 33.63
CA PRO A 70 28.93 -10.70 32.71
C PRO A 70 28.72 -12.21 32.90
N ASP A 71 28.64 -12.70 34.14
CA ASP A 71 28.41 -14.12 34.44
C ASP A 71 27.07 -14.62 33.89
N ILE A 72 25.99 -13.82 34.00
CA ILE A 72 24.68 -14.13 33.41
C ILE A 72 24.79 -14.28 31.89
N LEU A 73 25.40 -13.31 31.22
CA LEU A 73 25.45 -13.28 29.76
C LEU A 73 26.37 -14.37 29.19
N ILE A 74 27.51 -14.64 29.83
CA ILE A 74 28.36 -15.78 29.46
C ILE A 74 27.60 -17.09 29.63
N ASN A 75 26.88 -17.27 30.74
CA ASN A 75 26.15 -18.50 30.97
C ASN A 75 24.95 -18.67 30.01
N PHE A 76 24.28 -17.57 29.63
CA PHE A 76 23.26 -17.59 28.58
C PHE A 76 23.84 -18.05 27.24
N VAL A 77 25.00 -17.50 26.83
CA VAL A 77 25.71 -17.89 25.60
C VAL A 77 26.06 -19.38 25.63
N GLU A 78 26.73 -19.85 26.68
CA GLU A 78 27.17 -21.24 26.82
C GLU A 78 25.99 -22.23 26.83
N GLN A 79 24.92 -21.92 27.55
CA GLN A 79 23.74 -22.80 27.58
C GLN A 79 23.04 -22.85 26.21
N LEU A 80 22.91 -21.70 25.55
CA LEU A 80 22.24 -21.62 24.25
C LEU A 80 23.01 -22.36 23.16
N GLU A 81 24.34 -22.15 23.06
CA GLU A 81 25.17 -22.80 22.04
C GLU A 81 25.27 -24.32 22.25
N GLN A 82 25.40 -24.76 23.51
CA GLN A 82 25.48 -26.18 23.84
C GLN A 82 24.17 -26.89 23.54
N ALA A 83 23.04 -26.27 23.90
CA ALA A 83 21.71 -26.81 23.62
C ALA A 83 21.44 -26.87 22.12
N TYR A 84 21.79 -25.81 21.38
CA TYR A 84 21.61 -25.74 19.94
C TYR A 84 22.45 -26.80 19.21
N HIS A 85 23.77 -26.85 19.47
CA HIS A 85 24.67 -27.82 18.87
C HIS A 85 24.29 -29.27 19.25
N GLY A 86 23.87 -29.50 20.50
CA GLY A 86 23.46 -30.80 20.99
C GLY A 86 22.06 -31.26 20.57
N GLY A 87 21.25 -30.39 19.95
CA GLY A 87 19.85 -30.67 19.64
C GLY A 87 19.00 -30.93 20.90
N MET A 88 19.30 -30.21 21.99
CA MET A 88 18.71 -30.41 23.31
C MET A 88 17.77 -29.26 23.69
N GLY A 89 16.79 -29.57 24.55
CA GLY A 89 16.01 -28.54 25.25
C GLY A 89 16.71 -28.06 26.53
N LEU A 90 16.22 -26.94 27.08
CA LEU A 90 16.67 -26.38 28.36
C LEU A 90 15.49 -26.29 29.34
N THR A 91 15.71 -26.64 30.61
CA THR A 91 14.67 -26.59 31.64
C THR A 91 15.15 -25.76 32.83
N PHE A 92 14.33 -24.79 33.24
CA PHE A 92 14.58 -23.89 34.35
C PHE A 92 13.35 -23.88 35.27
N GLY A 93 13.47 -24.49 36.45
CA GLY A 93 12.32 -24.66 37.37
C GLY A 93 11.12 -25.31 36.68
N SER A 94 10.00 -24.59 36.60
CA SER A 94 8.77 -25.07 35.94
C SER A 94 8.72 -24.83 34.42
N ARG A 95 9.68 -24.07 33.86
CA ARG A 95 9.72 -23.72 32.45
C ARG A 95 10.62 -24.67 31.68
N THR A 96 10.17 -25.13 30.52
CA THR A 96 10.97 -25.92 29.58
C THR A 96 10.92 -25.28 28.20
N PHE A 97 12.10 -25.15 27.58
CA PHE A 97 12.30 -24.81 26.18
C PHE A 97 12.68 -26.09 25.45
N SER A 98 11.89 -26.48 24.46
CA SER A 98 12.17 -27.66 23.66
C SER A 98 13.40 -27.46 22.78
N ALA A 99 13.98 -28.55 22.26
CA ALA A 99 15.05 -28.45 21.25
C ALA A 99 14.59 -27.65 20.01
N ALA A 100 13.30 -27.70 19.67
CA ALA A 100 12.73 -26.90 18.60
C ALA A 100 12.72 -25.41 18.96
N ASP A 101 12.35 -25.03 20.19
CA ASP A 101 12.40 -23.62 20.64
C ASP A 101 13.83 -23.07 20.59
N ILE A 102 14.81 -23.85 21.06
CA ILE A 102 16.23 -23.47 21.01
C ILE A 102 16.70 -23.29 19.56
N LYS A 103 16.37 -24.26 18.70
CA LYS A 103 16.67 -24.17 17.26
C LYS A 103 16.03 -22.93 16.64
N THR A 104 14.76 -22.67 16.95
CA THR A 104 14.03 -21.50 16.48
C THR A 104 14.75 -20.21 16.89
N ILE A 105 15.18 -20.05 18.14
CA ILE A 105 15.92 -18.86 18.59
C ILE A 105 17.18 -18.62 17.74
N VAL A 106 18.07 -19.63 17.62
CA VAL A 106 19.36 -19.49 16.93
C VAL A 106 19.24 -19.45 15.40
N ASP A 107 18.21 -20.07 14.83
CA ASP A 107 17.98 -20.09 13.38
C ASP A 107 17.25 -18.86 12.85
N THR A 108 16.71 -18.00 13.72
CA THR A 108 15.84 -16.90 13.27
C THR A 108 16.21 -15.52 13.80
N LEU A 109 16.96 -15.44 14.89
CA LEU A 109 17.40 -14.18 15.48
C LEU A 109 18.89 -13.95 15.28
N ASP A 110 19.29 -12.68 15.21
CA ASP A 110 20.69 -12.30 15.37
C ASP A 110 20.88 -11.86 16.83
N ILE A 111 21.52 -12.68 17.65
CA ILE A 111 21.75 -12.34 19.06
C ILE A 111 23.16 -11.83 19.21
N ILE A 112 23.31 -10.56 19.57
CA ILE A 112 24.59 -9.93 19.86
C ILE A 112 24.71 -9.80 21.37
N VAL A 113 25.79 -10.31 21.95
CA VAL A 113 26.04 -10.27 23.39
C VAL A 113 27.37 -9.57 23.64
N PHE A 114 27.32 -8.44 24.34
CA PHE A 114 28.49 -7.72 24.84
C PHE A 114 28.50 -7.80 26.38
N PRO A 115 29.10 -8.86 26.97
CA PRO A 115 28.87 -9.19 28.37
C PRO A 115 29.59 -8.27 29.37
N GLN A 116 30.65 -7.58 28.95
CA GLN A 116 31.51 -6.79 29.83
C GLN A 116 31.95 -5.49 29.17
N ALA A 117 31.13 -4.46 29.31
CA ALA A 117 31.40 -3.14 28.73
C ALA A 117 32.55 -2.39 29.40
N ASN A 118 32.69 -2.51 30.73
CA ASN A 118 33.67 -1.77 31.54
C ASN A 118 34.66 -2.71 32.27
N PRO A 119 35.60 -3.34 31.53
CA PRO A 119 36.57 -4.27 32.13
C PRO A 119 37.56 -3.58 33.07
N ASP A 120 37.91 -2.32 32.82
CA ASP A 120 38.85 -1.57 33.68
C ASP A 120 38.25 -1.35 35.07
N GLY A 121 37.02 -0.84 35.10
CA GLY A 121 36.27 -0.70 36.33
C GLY A 121 36.08 -2.04 37.02
N ARG A 122 35.70 -3.10 36.30
CA ARG A 122 35.47 -4.44 36.89
C ARG A 122 36.74 -4.97 37.57
N ASN A 123 37.88 -4.89 36.89
CA ASN A 123 39.15 -5.32 37.46
C ASN A 123 39.45 -4.56 38.76
N TYR A 124 39.26 -3.24 38.76
CA TYR A 124 39.43 -2.41 39.96
C TYR A 124 38.44 -2.79 41.07
N SER A 125 37.19 -3.09 40.70
CA SER A 125 36.17 -3.50 41.66
C SER A 125 36.52 -4.83 42.34
N MET A 126 36.96 -5.83 41.58
CA MET A 126 37.28 -7.14 42.13
C MET A 126 38.60 -7.19 42.92
N THR A 127 39.50 -6.22 42.74
CA THR A 127 40.86 -6.29 43.31
C THR A 127 41.22 -5.15 44.28
N VAL A 128 40.52 -4.02 44.21
CA VAL A 128 40.85 -2.81 45.00
C VAL A 128 39.66 -2.29 45.79
N ASP A 129 38.53 -1.97 45.13
CA ASP A 129 37.32 -1.49 45.79
C ASP A 129 36.07 -2.13 45.22
N ALA A 130 35.53 -3.13 45.93
CA ALA A 130 34.33 -3.86 45.54
C ALA A 130 33.16 -2.96 45.12
N MET A 131 33.02 -1.76 45.69
CA MET A 131 31.90 -0.87 45.39
C MET A 131 32.16 0.14 44.26
N TRP A 132 33.30 0.04 43.57
CA TRP A 132 33.61 0.88 42.42
C TRP A 132 32.61 0.68 41.28
N ARG A 133 31.99 1.76 40.80
CA ARG A 133 30.92 1.75 39.78
C ARG A 133 31.40 2.18 38.39
N LYS A 134 32.15 3.26 38.33
CA LYS A 134 32.51 4.00 37.10
C LYS A 134 33.59 3.27 36.28
N ASN A 135 33.96 3.80 35.11
CA ASN A 135 35.18 3.35 34.42
C ASN A 135 36.45 3.90 35.11
N ARG A 136 37.62 3.82 34.45
CA ARG A 136 38.93 4.23 35.01
C ARG A 136 39.57 5.43 34.32
N ARG A 137 38.78 6.29 33.66
CA ARG A 137 39.27 7.55 33.08
C ARG A 137 39.96 8.41 34.13
N THR A 138 41.19 8.87 33.87
CA THR A 138 41.89 9.81 34.76
C THR A 138 41.66 11.25 34.31
N ALA A 139 41.09 12.10 35.17
CA ALA A 139 40.76 13.49 34.82
C ALA A 139 42.00 14.40 34.61
N ALA A 140 43.14 14.04 35.22
CA ALA A 140 44.47 14.66 35.06
C ALA A 140 45.55 13.76 35.70
N PRO A 141 46.84 13.87 35.34
CA PRO A 141 47.89 13.17 36.06
C PRO A 141 47.88 13.59 37.55
N ASN A 142 47.67 12.61 38.44
CA ASN A 142 47.70 12.69 39.91
C ASN A 142 46.41 13.10 40.67
N SER A 143 45.21 13.04 40.07
CA SER A 143 43.95 13.15 40.85
C SER A 143 43.22 11.80 40.98
N ALA A 144 43.68 10.94 41.90
CA ALA A 144 42.97 9.69 42.22
C ALA A 144 41.55 9.93 42.77
N ALA A 145 41.30 11.11 43.35
CA ALA A 145 40.01 11.50 43.91
C ALA A 145 38.92 11.74 42.84
N CYS A 146 39.30 12.04 41.58
CA CYS A 146 38.36 12.37 40.51
C CYS A 146 38.61 11.46 39.30
N THR A 147 38.51 10.15 39.53
CA THR A 147 38.70 9.12 38.50
C THR A 147 37.35 8.52 38.11
N GLY A 148 37.17 8.26 36.82
CA GLY A 148 36.06 7.52 36.24
C GLY A 148 34.87 8.38 35.82
N VAL A 149 34.17 7.91 34.80
CA VAL A 149 32.87 8.38 34.30
C VAL A 149 31.85 7.27 34.50
N ASP A 150 30.62 7.63 34.88
CA ASP A 150 29.49 6.71 34.85
C ASP A 150 29.14 6.43 33.38
N VAL A 151 29.44 5.21 32.94
CA VAL A 151 29.25 4.81 31.54
C VAL A 151 27.76 4.86 31.15
N ASN A 152 26.84 4.61 32.09
CA ASN A 152 25.39 4.69 31.84
C ASN A 152 24.81 6.10 32.11
N ARG A 153 25.67 7.12 32.08
CA ARG A 153 25.29 8.54 31.93
C ARG A 153 25.97 9.18 30.72
N ASN A 154 26.75 8.42 29.94
CA ASN A 154 27.63 8.94 28.91
C ASN A 154 27.06 8.79 27.48
N TYR A 155 25.80 8.40 27.31
CA TYR A 155 25.18 8.28 25.98
C TYR A 155 24.58 9.60 25.51
N ASP A 156 24.43 9.76 24.19
CA ASP A 156 23.87 10.99 23.58
C ASP A 156 22.33 11.01 23.60
N PHE A 157 21.77 10.98 24.81
CA PHE A 157 20.34 11.19 25.05
C PHE A 157 20.17 12.16 26.20
N LEU A 158 19.79 13.40 25.90
CA LEU A 158 19.64 14.49 26.88
C LEU A 158 20.86 14.64 27.81
N TRP A 159 22.06 14.28 27.32
CA TRP A 159 23.30 14.14 28.09
C TRP A 159 23.66 15.39 28.91
N ASN A 160 23.44 16.58 28.33
CA ASN A 160 23.60 17.85 29.03
C ASN A 160 22.38 18.11 29.93
N TYR A 161 22.15 17.24 30.92
CA TYR A 161 20.92 17.24 31.71
C TYR A 161 20.56 18.60 32.36
N PRO A 162 21.51 19.49 32.76
CA PRO A 162 21.15 20.80 33.31
C PRO A 162 20.43 21.72 32.32
N GLU A 163 20.55 21.46 31.01
CA GLU A 163 19.83 22.17 29.96
C GLU A 163 18.41 21.62 29.77
N TYR A 164 18.25 20.30 29.87
CA TYR A 164 17.02 19.61 29.48
C TYR A 164 16.04 19.34 30.63
N PHE A 165 16.54 19.19 31.86
CA PHE A 165 15.76 18.83 33.03
C PHE A 165 15.40 20.04 33.88
N SER A 166 14.25 19.97 34.55
CA SER A 166 13.87 20.97 35.53
C SER A 166 14.88 21.03 36.68
N PRO A 167 15.21 22.23 37.20
CA PRO A 167 16.00 22.36 38.42
C PRO A 167 15.38 21.66 39.65
N SER A 168 14.08 21.33 39.60
CA SER A 168 13.39 20.57 40.65
C SER A 168 13.35 19.06 40.40
N ALA A 169 13.86 18.58 39.27
CA ALA A 169 13.91 17.16 38.96
C ALA A 169 14.85 16.43 39.93
N ALA A 170 14.41 15.27 40.42
CA ALA A 170 15.23 14.42 41.28
C ALA A 170 16.17 13.52 40.45
N ILE A 171 16.83 14.11 39.44
CA ILE A 171 17.68 13.39 38.50
C ILE A 171 18.93 12.82 39.19
N VAL A 172 19.24 11.57 38.87
CA VAL A 172 20.41 10.85 39.41
C VAL A 172 21.56 10.96 38.41
N ASP A 173 22.19 12.13 38.35
CA ASP A 173 23.29 12.50 37.44
C ASP A 173 24.18 13.59 38.09
N SER A 174 25.40 13.82 37.61
CA SER A 174 26.33 14.82 38.16
C SER A 174 27.32 15.38 37.15
N THR A 175 27.37 16.71 37.02
CA THR A 175 28.39 17.42 36.23
C THR A 175 29.76 17.51 36.93
N ASP A 176 29.86 17.11 38.21
CA ASP A 176 31.10 17.19 38.98
C ASP A 176 32.04 16.01 38.61
N PRO A 177 33.24 16.27 38.03
CA PRO A 177 34.21 15.22 37.71
C PRO A 177 34.68 14.39 38.91
N CYS A 178 34.52 14.92 40.12
CA CYS A 178 34.89 14.28 41.37
C CYS A 178 33.71 13.54 42.02
N ASP A 179 32.51 13.58 41.44
CA ASP A 179 31.39 12.77 41.89
C ASP A 179 31.80 11.29 41.87
N TYR A 180 31.69 10.64 43.02
CA TYR A 180 32.18 9.28 43.21
C TYR A 180 31.40 8.25 42.39
N GLN A 181 30.19 8.58 41.93
CA GLN A 181 29.24 7.62 41.36
C GLN A 181 28.66 8.06 40.02
N LEU A 182 28.31 9.34 39.85
CA LEU A 182 27.35 9.79 38.86
C LEU A 182 27.93 10.71 37.77
N TYR A 183 29.24 10.93 37.75
CA TYR A 183 29.83 11.85 36.77
C TYR A 183 29.56 11.39 35.31
N HIS A 184 28.78 12.15 34.55
CA HIS A 184 28.37 11.79 33.16
C HIS A 184 29.44 12.00 32.08
N GLY A 185 30.58 12.56 32.45
CA GLY A 185 31.72 12.78 31.57
C GLY A 185 31.81 14.20 31.00
N PRO A 186 32.78 14.45 30.11
CA PRO A 186 33.03 15.75 29.50
C PRO A 186 32.20 16.01 28.22
N SER A 187 31.72 14.95 27.57
CA SER A 187 30.83 14.98 26.41
C SER A 187 30.12 13.62 26.30
N ALA A 188 28.98 13.57 25.60
CA ALA A 188 28.40 12.29 25.19
C ALA A 188 29.41 11.47 24.39
N PHE A 189 29.41 10.15 24.61
CA PHE A 189 30.34 9.18 24.04
C PHE A 189 31.84 9.53 24.23
N SER A 190 32.19 10.26 25.29
CA SER A 190 33.59 10.52 25.63
C SER A 190 34.35 9.27 26.03
N GLU A 191 33.63 8.24 26.49
CA GLU A 191 34.22 7.00 26.98
C GLU A 191 34.32 5.94 25.87
N PRO A 192 35.45 5.21 25.77
CA PRO A 192 35.58 4.11 24.82
C PRO A 192 34.58 2.98 25.08
N GLU A 193 34.16 2.79 26.33
CA GLU A 193 33.19 1.78 26.73
C GLU A 193 31.79 2.07 26.12
N SER A 194 31.27 3.28 26.26
CA SER A 194 29.98 3.69 25.66
C SER A 194 30.07 3.77 24.13
N SER A 195 31.22 4.18 23.59
CA SER A 195 31.49 4.19 22.14
C SER A 195 31.47 2.78 21.53
N ASN A 196 31.93 1.76 22.25
CA ASN A 196 31.84 0.37 21.80
C ASN A 196 30.40 -0.16 21.81
N ALA A 197 29.59 0.21 22.82
CA ALA A 197 28.18 -0.14 22.84
C ALA A 197 27.42 0.52 21.66
N LYS A 198 27.70 1.79 21.37
CA LYS A 198 27.21 2.50 20.18
C LYS A 198 27.66 1.81 18.88
N TRP A 199 28.90 1.36 18.80
CA TRP A 199 29.43 0.73 17.58
C TRP A 199 28.63 -0.51 17.17
N ILE A 200 28.14 -1.31 18.13
CA ILE A 200 27.24 -2.44 17.83
C ILE A 200 25.97 -1.96 17.13
N PHE A 201 25.31 -0.94 17.68
CA PHE A 201 24.12 -0.36 17.08
C PHE A 201 24.33 0.18 15.66
N ASP A 202 25.52 0.69 15.35
CA ASP A 202 25.86 1.23 14.03
C ASP A 202 26.22 0.14 13.01
N ASN A 203 26.72 -1.01 13.45
CA ASN A 203 27.20 -2.09 12.57
C ASN A 203 26.21 -3.25 12.43
N PHE A 204 25.21 -3.33 13.32
CA PHE A 204 24.13 -4.31 13.26
C PHE A 204 22.78 -3.60 13.13
N PRO A 205 22.45 -3.05 11.94
CA PRO A 205 21.26 -2.22 11.73
C PRO A 205 19.93 -3.01 11.85
N ASN A 206 20.00 -4.34 11.91
CA ASN A 206 18.86 -5.21 12.17
C ASN A 206 18.53 -5.38 13.66
N VAL A 207 19.34 -4.83 14.58
CA VAL A 207 19.00 -4.78 16.01
C VAL A 207 17.70 -4.01 16.18
N GLY A 208 16.67 -4.72 16.64
CA GLY A 208 15.34 -4.18 16.92
C GLY A 208 14.95 -4.23 18.40
N PHE A 209 15.74 -4.94 19.22
CA PHE A 209 15.52 -5.10 20.65
C PHE A 209 16.84 -5.00 21.40
N PHE A 210 16.85 -4.30 22.53
CA PHE A 210 18.04 -4.07 23.34
C PHE A 210 17.76 -4.28 24.83
N ILE A 211 18.66 -4.97 25.55
CA ILE A 211 18.57 -5.15 27.01
C ILE A 211 19.94 -4.83 27.63
N ASP A 212 19.99 -3.88 28.55
CA ASP A 212 21.16 -3.60 29.40
C ASP A 212 20.98 -4.25 30.77
N LEU A 213 21.94 -5.10 31.18
CA LEU A 213 21.86 -5.88 32.42
C LEU A 213 22.66 -5.21 33.54
N HIS A 214 21.93 -4.76 34.55
CA HIS A 214 22.36 -4.06 35.74
C HIS A 214 21.97 -4.77 37.03
N SER A 215 22.51 -4.33 38.17
CA SER A 215 21.95 -4.66 39.49
C SER A 215 22.05 -3.50 40.48
N TYR A 216 21.21 -3.44 41.51
CA TYR A 216 20.17 -4.40 41.88
C TYR A 216 18.82 -3.70 42.05
N GLY A 217 17.73 -4.48 42.00
CA GLY A 217 16.38 -3.93 42.16
C GLY A 217 15.26 -4.93 41.91
N GLN A 218 15.54 -5.99 41.16
CA GLN A 218 14.54 -6.91 40.62
C GLN A 218 13.51 -6.15 39.75
N ASP A 219 13.99 -5.23 38.93
CA ASP A 219 13.16 -4.41 38.03
C ASP A 219 13.46 -4.74 36.57
N ILE A 220 12.45 -4.59 35.72
CA ILE A 220 12.57 -4.58 34.25
C ILE A 220 11.99 -3.24 33.79
N LEU A 221 12.89 -2.35 33.39
CA LEU A 221 12.58 -0.99 32.99
C LEU A 221 12.46 -0.93 31.47
N TYR A 222 11.47 -0.19 30.98
CA TYR A 222 11.36 0.20 29.57
C TYR A 222 11.48 1.72 29.44
N SER A 223 11.97 2.22 28.30
CA SER A 223 12.01 3.66 28.04
C SER A 223 10.61 4.30 28.13
N TRP A 224 10.47 5.51 28.66
CA TRP A 224 11.56 6.47 28.87
C TRP A 224 12.04 6.60 30.32
N GLY A 225 13.29 7.06 30.46
CA GLY A 225 13.91 7.43 31.72
C GLY A 225 13.85 8.93 32.05
N ASP A 226 13.59 9.80 31.07
CA ASP A 226 13.60 11.25 31.30
C ASP A 226 12.33 11.79 31.94
N ASP A 227 11.16 11.26 31.58
CA ASP A 227 9.87 11.65 32.19
C ASP A 227 8.80 10.54 32.11
N GLN A 228 7.60 10.83 32.64
CA GLN A 228 6.43 9.97 32.52
C GLN A 228 5.99 9.82 31.07
N ASP A 229 5.72 8.59 30.66
CA ASP A 229 5.25 8.28 29.31
C ASP A 229 3.83 8.81 29.03
N GLN A 230 3.61 9.28 27.80
CA GLN A 230 2.27 9.51 27.24
C GLN A 230 2.20 9.18 25.74
N THR A 231 1.00 8.90 25.24
CA THR A 231 0.77 8.43 23.85
C THR A 231 -0.08 9.39 23.01
N SER A 232 -0.50 10.52 23.58
CA SER A 232 -1.54 11.42 23.04
C SER A 232 -1.03 12.68 22.35
N ASP A 233 0.13 13.20 22.74
CA ASP A 233 0.69 14.45 22.22
C ASP A 233 2.11 14.22 21.65
N PRO A 234 2.25 13.99 20.34
CA PRO A 234 3.56 13.78 19.72
C PRO A 234 4.47 15.00 19.76
N THR A 235 3.97 16.18 20.15
CA THR A 235 4.81 17.39 20.25
C THR A 235 5.59 17.47 21.55
N MET A 236 5.11 16.83 22.63
CA MET A 236 5.81 16.68 23.90
C MET A 236 6.85 15.56 23.80
N ASN A 237 8.00 15.89 23.22
CA ASN A 237 9.09 14.94 23.02
C ASN A 237 10.46 15.57 23.28
N PHE A 238 11.46 14.72 23.49
CA PHE A 238 12.84 15.10 23.82
C PHE A 238 13.54 15.95 22.73
N HIS A 239 13.07 15.93 21.48
CA HIS A 239 13.61 16.77 20.40
C HIS A 239 13.07 18.19 20.38
N ASN A 240 11.99 18.46 21.12
CA ASN A 240 11.33 19.75 21.05
C ASN A 240 11.92 20.72 22.10
N PRO A 241 12.64 21.77 21.65
CA PRO A 241 13.32 22.69 22.55
C PRO A 241 12.36 23.54 23.40
N ALA A 242 11.06 23.53 23.09
CA ALA A 242 10.04 24.20 23.91
C ALA A 242 9.91 23.58 25.31
N TYR A 243 10.40 22.35 25.52
CA TYR A 243 10.33 21.62 26.78
C TYR A 243 11.67 21.50 27.50
N ASP A 244 12.72 22.14 26.98
CA ASP A 244 14.01 22.21 27.67
C ASP A 244 13.85 22.88 29.04
N GLY A 245 14.49 22.28 30.04
CA GLY A 245 14.38 22.69 31.44
C GLY A 245 13.07 22.28 32.13
N GLN A 246 12.26 21.37 31.58
CA GLN A 246 10.97 20.95 32.18
C GLN A 246 10.95 19.49 32.63
N ARG A 247 11.87 18.65 32.16
CA ARG A 247 11.83 17.19 32.34
C ARG A 247 12.15 16.74 33.76
N GLY A 248 11.67 15.56 34.13
CA GLY A 248 12.05 14.81 35.33
C GLY A 248 11.21 15.11 36.57
N VAL A 249 10.03 15.72 36.43
CA VAL A 249 9.16 16.10 37.56
C VAL A 249 7.85 15.31 37.51
N ALA A 250 7.73 14.32 38.40
CA ALA A 250 6.57 13.45 38.42
C ALA A 250 5.24 14.21 38.59
N GLY A 251 4.29 13.96 37.68
CA GLY A 251 2.94 14.51 37.73
C GLY A 251 2.80 15.96 37.28
N ASP A 252 3.83 16.53 36.65
CA ASP A 252 3.76 17.87 36.07
C ASP A 252 3.08 17.87 34.68
N ALA A 253 3.22 18.98 33.94
CA ALA A 253 2.58 19.12 32.64
C ALA A 253 3.33 18.39 31.50
N TYR A 254 4.65 18.19 31.63
CA TYR A 254 5.44 17.52 30.61
C TYR A 254 5.37 16.01 30.80
N LYS A 255 5.29 15.29 29.69
CA LYS A 255 5.28 13.83 29.64
C LYS A 255 5.88 13.41 28.31
N GLU A 256 6.86 12.53 28.34
CA GLU A 256 7.60 12.12 27.15
C GLU A 256 6.70 11.29 26.22
N TYR A 257 6.70 11.64 24.94
CA TYR A 257 5.90 10.94 23.95
C TYR A 257 6.48 9.57 23.64
N ILE A 258 5.62 8.57 23.69
CA ILE A 258 5.87 7.23 23.18
C ILE A 258 4.70 6.80 22.26
N PRO A 259 4.95 6.32 21.03
CA PRO A 259 3.89 5.74 20.22
C PRO A 259 3.19 4.59 20.95
N SER A 260 1.85 4.53 20.87
CA SER A 260 1.04 3.54 21.61
C SER A 260 1.42 2.08 21.32
N ASP A 261 1.80 1.78 20.08
CA ASP A 261 2.20 0.44 19.65
C ASP A 261 3.54 0.03 20.24
N ASP A 262 4.44 1.00 20.41
CA ASP A 262 5.78 0.79 20.97
C ASP A 262 5.66 0.56 22.47
N LEU A 263 4.87 1.37 23.18
CA LEU A 263 4.58 1.17 24.61
C LEU A 263 3.93 -0.20 24.87
N THR A 264 2.95 -0.58 24.04
CA THR A 264 2.29 -1.89 24.14
C THR A 264 3.29 -3.04 23.95
N THR A 265 4.17 -2.91 22.96
CA THR A 265 5.22 -3.90 22.69
C THR A 265 6.23 -3.98 23.82
N ALA A 266 6.70 -2.82 24.30
CA ALA A 266 7.64 -2.69 25.39
C ALA A 266 7.14 -3.44 26.62
N VAL A 267 5.95 -3.08 27.11
CA VAL A 267 5.34 -3.65 28.32
C VAL A 267 5.08 -5.15 28.19
N GLN A 268 4.56 -5.62 27.05
CA GLN A 268 4.25 -7.04 26.88
C GLN A 268 5.50 -7.94 26.83
N LEU A 269 6.57 -7.49 26.17
CA LEU A 269 7.85 -8.23 26.16
C LEU A 269 8.53 -8.20 27.53
N ALA A 270 8.52 -7.06 28.22
CA ALA A 270 9.02 -6.96 29.60
C ALA A 270 8.25 -7.90 30.55
N ASN A 271 6.92 -7.98 30.41
CA ASN A 271 6.11 -8.95 31.14
C ASN A 271 6.49 -10.41 30.82
N THR A 272 6.79 -10.72 29.54
CA THR A 272 7.23 -12.07 29.15
C THR A 272 8.58 -12.42 29.79
N PHE A 273 9.50 -11.46 29.84
CA PHE A 273 10.79 -11.61 30.52
C PHE A 273 10.55 -11.88 32.03
N ARG A 274 9.78 -11.04 32.71
CA ARG A 274 9.41 -11.22 34.12
C ARG A 274 8.82 -12.60 34.38
N ASP A 275 7.87 -13.04 33.56
CA ASP A 275 7.18 -14.32 33.76
C ASP A 275 8.14 -15.51 33.58
N GLY A 276 9.11 -15.39 32.67
CA GLY A 276 10.20 -16.36 32.52
C GLY A 276 11.07 -16.47 33.77
N ILE A 277 11.46 -15.33 34.35
CA ILE A 277 12.19 -15.27 35.63
C ILE A 277 11.37 -15.94 36.74
N GLN A 278 10.11 -15.53 36.88
CA GLN A 278 9.22 -16.02 37.93
C GLN A 278 9.00 -17.54 37.84
N ALA A 279 9.00 -18.12 36.64
CA ALA A 279 8.77 -19.56 36.45
C ALA A 279 9.88 -20.46 37.02
N VAL A 280 11.07 -19.93 37.31
CA VAL A 280 12.19 -20.72 37.81
C VAL A 280 12.05 -21.02 39.30
N ARG A 281 11.80 -19.98 40.11
CA ARG A 281 11.69 -20.10 41.58
C ARG A 281 10.71 -19.15 42.25
N GLY A 282 9.87 -18.45 41.47
CA GLY A 282 8.83 -17.56 41.97
C GLY A 282 9.27 -16.12 42.26
N THR A 283 10.51 -15.74 41.94
CA THR A 283 11.02 -14.37 42.13
C THR A 283 10.17 -13.38 41.32
N ALA A 284 9.63 -12.36 41.99
CA ALA A 284 8.76 -11.38 41.36
C ALA A 284 9.55 -10.12 41.00
N TYR A 285 9.84 -9.94 39.71
CA TYR A 285 10.40 -8.71 39.19
C TYR A 285 9.28 -7.71 38.86
N THR A 286 9.54 -6.42 38.99
CA THR A 286 8.58 -5.35 38.68
C THR A 286 8.85 -4.78 37.29
N VAL A 287 7.81 -4.70 36.46
CA VAL A 287 7.86 -4.04 35.14
C VAL A 287 7.32 -2.62 35.29
N LYS A 288 8.11 -1.62 34.92
CA LYS A 288 7.75 -0.18 35.03
C LYS A 288 8.58 0.65 34.02
N SER A 289 8.22 1.91 33.78
CA SER A 289 9.09 2.78 32.95
C SER A 289 10.39 3.06 33.72
N ALA A 290 11.48 3.38 33.01
CA ALA A 290 12.74 3.74 33.65
C ALA A 290 12.60 4.98 34.56
N PHE A 291 11.75 5.95 34.18
CA PHE A 291 11.42 7.11 35.01
C PHE A 291 10.81 6.72 36.37
N ASP A 292 9.99 5.66 36.43
CA ASP A 292 9.37 5.18 37.66
C ASP A 292 10.39 4.56 38.64
N LEU A 293 11.63 4.30 38.20
CA LEU A 293 12.75 4.07 39.12
C LEU A 293 13.25 5.41 39.68
N TYR A 294 13.68 6.30 38.78
CA TYR A 294 13.98 7.72 38.99
C TYR A 294 14.33 8.37 37.63
N PRO A 295 14.23 9.71 37.48
CA PRO A 295 14.61 10.37 36.23
C PRO A 295 16.11 10.23 35.92
N THR A 296 16.42 9.97 34.65
CA THR A 296 17.78 9.76 34.15
C THR A 296 18.05 10.48 32.83
N ALA A 297 19.32 10.79 32.59
CA ALA A 297 19.83 11.27 31.32
C ALA A 297 21.04 10.43 30.90
N GLY A 298 21.34 10.43 29.60
CA GLY A 298 22.54 9.81 29.05
C GLY A 298 22.62 8.30 29.24
N THR A 299 21.49 7.60 29.35
CA THR A 299 21.44 6.14 29.51
C THR A 299 21.45 5.39 28.18
N SER A 300 21.88 4.13 28.22
CA SER A 300 22.01 3.26 27.05
C SER A 300 20.66 2.91 26.41
N ASP A 301 19.63 2.69 27.22
CA ASP A 301 18.28 2.30 26.81
C ASP A 301 17.53 3.43 26.12
N ASP A 302 17.52 4.62 26.70
CA ASP A 302 16.90 5.79 26.08
C ASP A 302 17.67 6.25 24.84
N TYR A 303 19.00 6.15 24.83
CA TYR A 303 19.79 6.34 23.62
C TYR A 303 19.38 5.34 22.53
N ALA A 304 19.32 4.04 22.85
CA ALA A 304 18.95 3.02 21.88
C ALA A 304 17.57 3.29 21.26
N TYR A 305 16.58 3.64 22.09
CA TYR A 305 15.23 3.94 21.63
C TYR A 305 15.15 5.25 20.85
N SER A 306 15.81 6.32 21.29
CA SER A 306 15.78 7.64 20.63
C SER A 306 16.40 7.71 19.24
N ARG A 307 17.26 6.75 18.85
CA ARG A 307 17.95 6.75 17.54
C ARG A 307 17.00 6.94 16.36
N HIS A 308 15.88 6.22 16.34
CA HIS A 308 14.94 6.26 15.23
C HIS A 308 14.05 7.53 15.21
N PHE A 309 13.99 8.27 16.32
CA PHE A 309 13.42 9.63 16.34
C PHE A 309 14.43 10.66 15.79
N THR A 310 15.72 10.44 16.07
CA THR A 310 16.81 11.37 15.70
C THR A 310 17.24 11.23 14.23
N ASP A 311 17.33 10.01 13.72
CA ASP A 311 17.69 9.69 12.33
C ASP A 311 16.74 8.63 11.77
N GLY A 312 15.87 9.07 10.85
CA GLY A 312 14.90 8.19 10.18
C GLY A 312 15.50 7.12 9.27
N ASN A 313 16.83 7.07 9.08
CA ASN A 313 17.50 5.96 8.40
C ASN A 313 17.90 4.82 9.36
N THR A 314 17.80 5.03 10.68
CA THR A 314 18.12 3.99 11.66
C THR A 314 16.89 3.13 11.97
N GLY A 315 17.11 1.84 12.20
CA GLY A 315 16.06 0.91 12.60
C GLY A 315 15.52 1.25 14.00
N LYS A 316 14.23 0.98 14.22
CA LYS A 316 13.60 1.10 15.55
C LYS A 316 14.17 0.06 16.50
N VAL A 317 14.50 0.47 17.73
CA VAL A 317 14.99 -0.41 18.80
C VAL A 317 14.13 -0.29 20.04
N ILE A 318 13.37 -1.32 20.42
CA ILE A 318 12.69 -1.34 21.73
C ILE A 318 13.71 -1.75 22.81
N SER A 319 13.95 -0.87 23.78
CA SER A 319 15.02 -1.01 24.76
C SER A 319 14.49 -1.31 26.17
N TYR A 320 15.35 -1.95 26.96
CA TYR A 320 15.08 -2.32 28.34
C TYR A 320 16.34 -2.18 29.19
N THR A 321 16.15 -1.88 30.47
CA THR A 321 17.14 -2.06 31.52
C THR A 321 16.65 -3.14 32.49
N LEU A 322 17.47 -4.15 32.77
CA LEU A 322 17.19 -5.17 33.78
C LEU A 322 18.01 -4.88 35.03
N GLU A 323 17.38 -4.76 36.19
CA GLU A 323 18.05 -4.71 37.49
C GLU A 323 17.94 -6.08 38.17
N TRP A 324 18.93 -6.96 38.04
CA TRP A 324 18.87 -8.32 38.60
C TRP A 324 19.21 -8.37 40.09
N GLY A 325 18.68 -9.39 40.78
CA GLY A 325 19.00 -9.69 42.18
C GLY A 325 18.64 -8.58 43.18
N ALA A 326 18.98 -8.83 44.45
CA ALA A 326 18.67 -7.93 45.57
C ALA A 326 19.91 -7.27 46.19
N GLU A 327 21.11 -7.58 45.69
CA GLU A 327 22.38 -7.01 46.14
C GLU A 327 23.43 -7.10 45.01
N PHE A 328 24.49 -6.30 45.08
CA PHE A 328 25.55 -6.26 44.05
C PHE A 328 26.41 -7.54 44.00
N HIS A 329 26.68 -8.14 45.16
CA HIS A 329 27.61 -9.28 45.31
C HIS A 329 26.99 -10.42 46.14
N PRO A 330 25.88 -11.04 45.70
CA PRO A 330 25.29 -12.16 46.43
C PRO A 330 26.30 -13.31 46.59
N PRO A 331 26.14 -14.19 47.60
CA PRO A 331 26.89 -15.43 47.64
C PRO A 331 26.77 -16.16 46.30
N TYR A 332 27.86 -16.70 45.76
CA TYR A 332 27.81 -17.23 44.39
C TYR A 332 26.78 -18.37 44.21
N SER A 333 26.46 -19.12 45.27
CA SER A 333 25.35 -20.09 45.24
C SER A 333 23.99 -19.46 44.94
N GLU A 334 23.77 -18.23 45.42
CA GLU A 334 22.60 -17.43 45.08
C GLU A 334 22.74 -16.81 43.69
N MET A 335 23.94 -16.34 43.32
CA MET A 335 24.21 -15.88 41.94
C MET A 335 23.88 -16.96 40.91
N GLN A 336 24.15 -18.24 41.19
CA GLN A 336 23.78 -19.35 40.32
C GLN A 336 22.25 -19.45 40.11
N ASN A 337 21.45 -19.17 41.14
CA ASN A 337 20.00 -19.13 41.01
C ASN A 337 19.55 -17.91 40.17
N ILE A 338 20.18 -16.75 40.37
CA ILE A 338 19.93 -15.54 39.57
C ILE A 338 20.28 -15.79 38.10
N ILE A 339 21.42 -16.42 37.82
CA ILE A 339 21.82 -16.80 36.46
C ILE A 339 20.74 -17.68 35.80
N GLN A 340 20.23 -18.69 36.52
CA GLN A 340 19.19 -19.59 36.00
C GLN A 340 17.87 -18.84 35.70
N GLU A 341 17.41 -17.96 36.59
CA GLU A 341 16.15 -17.23 36.38
C GLU A 341 16.26 -16.16 35.28
N ILE A 342 17.37 -15.42 35.21
CA ILE A 342 17.58 -14.45 34.14
C ILE A 342 17.78 -15.15 32.79
N THR A 343 18.53 -16.26 32.73
CA THR A 343 18.68 -17.06 31.49
C THR A 343 17.33 -17.54 30.97
N CYS A 344 16.46 -18.06 31.86
CA CYS A 344 15.10 -18.45 31.51
C CYS A 344 14.30 -17.27 30.95
N GLY A 345 14.41 -16.11 31.59
CA GLY A 345 13.78 -14.87 31.16
C GLY A 345 14.25 -14.39 29.78
N LEU A 346 15.55 -14.39 29.52
CA LEU A 346 16.15 -14.02 28.23
C LEU A 346 15.72 -14.97 27.11
N LEU A 347 15.67 -16.29 27.37
CA LEU A 347 15.16 -17.27 26.40
C LEU A 347 13.67 -17.06 26.12
N ALA A 348 12.86 -16.78 27.14
CA ALA A 348 11.44 -16.45 26.98
C ALA A 348 11.25 -15.17 26.15
N PHE A 349 12.06 -14.14 26.40
CA PHE A 349 12.07 -12.90 25.65
C PHE A 349 12.42 -13.15 24.17
N CYS A 350 13.54 -13.84 23.90
CA CYS A 350 13.98 -14.16 22.53
C CYS A 350 12.91 -14.95 21.77
N LEU A 351 12.32 -15.97 22.40
CA LEU A 351 11.25 -16.75 21.78
C LEU A 351 9.99 -15.90 21.52
N SER A 352 9.68 -14.93 22.38
CA SER A 352 8.53 -14.02 22.21
C SER A 352 8.76 -13.02 21.07
N VAL A 353 9.98 -12.47 20.95
CA VAL A 353 10.40 -11.65 19.80
C VAL A 353 10.17 -12.43 18.50
N ARG A 354 10.54 -13.72 18.48
CA ARG A 354 10.29 -14.60 17.33
C ARG A 354 8.81 -14.92 17.08
N LYS A 355 7.99 -15.08 18.11
CA LYS A 355 6.54 -15.35 17.93
C LYS A 355 5.74 -14.13 17.47
N ARG A 356 6.21 -12.92 17.78
CA ARG A 356 5.55 -11.67 17.39
C ARG A 356 5.55 -11.41 15.89
N ILE A 357 6.44 -12.05 15.14
CA ILE A 357 6.46 -11.95 13.68
C ILE A 357 5.56 -13.01 13.02
N GLU A 358 5.09 -14.02 13.75
CA GLU A 358 4.20 -15.05 13.23
C GLU A 358 2.75 -14.57 13.19
N HIS A 359 2.15 -14.56 12.00
CA HIS A 359 0.78 -14.13 11.81
C HIS A 359 0.06 -15.05 10.82
N CYS A 360 -1.22 -15.31 11.07
CA CYS A 360 -2.08 -16.08 10.18
C CYS A 360 -3.43 -15.37 10.07
N ALA A 361 -3.88 -15.09 8.86
CA ALA A 361 -5.19 -14.46 8.64
C ALA A 361 -5.84 -14.94 7.35
N PHE A 362 -7.17 -14.98 7.36
CA PHE A 362 -7.96 -15.12 6.15
C PHE A 362 -8.07 -13.77 5.42
N ILE A 363 -7.97 -13.80 4.09
CA ILE A 363 -8.46 -12.74 3.21
C ILE A 363 -9.65 -13.30 2.43
N LEU A 364 -10.87 -12.84 2.71
CA LEU A 364 -12.04 -13.21 1.91
C LEU A 364 -12.14 -12.31 0.68
N ASN A 365 -12.29 -12.92 -0.50
CA ASN A 365 -12.55 -12.19 -1.73
C ASN A 365 -14.06 -12.03 -1.90
N ARG A 366 -14.78 -13.15 -2.12
CA ARG A 366 -16.23 -13.14 -2.37
C ARG A 366 -17.03 -13.59 -1.15
N ASN A 367 -17.77 -12.66 -0.54
CA ASN A 367 -18.65 -12.92 0.59
C ASN A 367 -19.75 -11.83 0.67
N PRO A 368 -21.04 -12.18 0.53
CA PRO A 368 -21.68 -13.50 0.62
C PRO A 368 -21.62 -14.35 -0.67
N ILE A 369 -22.10 -15.60 -0.60
CA ILE A 369 -22.34 -16.53 -1.73
C ILE A 369 -23.82 -16.93 -1.78
N GLY A 370 -24.49 -16.71 -2.92
CA GLY A 370 -25.92 -17.01 -3.11
C GLY A 370 -26.19 -18.41 -3.68
N GLN A 371 -27.32 -19.02 -3.31
CA GLN A 371 -27.77 -20.31 -3.86
C GLN A 371 -28.02 -20.20 -5.37
N ASP A 372 -28.78 -19.20 -5.81
CA ASP A 372 -29.13 -19.02 -7.22
C ASP A 372 -27.86 -18.83 -8.09
N GLU A 373 -26.86 -18.13 -7.55
CA GLU A 373 -25.56 -17.97 -8.19
C GLU A 373 -24.83 -19.32 -8.36
N VAL A 374 -24.85 -20.15 -7.32
CA VAL A 374 -24.27 -21.50 -7.35
C VAL A 374 -25.03 -22.40 -8.33
N ASP A 375 -26.35 -22.30 -8.39
CA ASP A 375 -27.22 -23.06 -9.30
C ASP A 375 -26.94 -22.72 -10.76
N ALA A 376 -26.78 -21.42 -11.07
CA ALA A 376 -26.40 -20.94 -12.39
C ALA A 376 -25.00 -21.47 -12.77
N ARG A 377 -24.01 -21.34 -11.88
CA ARG A 377 -22.63 -21.83 -12.14
C ARG A 377 -22.55 -23.34 -12.34
N ARG A 378 -23.35 -24.14 -11.61
CA ARG A 378 -23.43 -25.59 -11.85
C ARG A 378 -23.96 -25.92 -13.24
N THR A 379 -24.93 -25.13 -13.71
CA THR A 379 -25.54 -25.33 -15.03
C THR A 379 -24.57 -24.98 -16.16
N THR A 380 -23.75 -23.94 -15.98
CA THR A 380 -22.74 -23.52 -16.97
C THR A 380 -21.43 -24.31 -16.89
N GLY A 381 -21.20 -25.03 -15.80
CA GLY A 381 -19.94 -25.74 -15.55
C GLY A 381 -18.82 -24.85 -15.00
N ASP A 382 -19.17 -23.70 -14.42
CA ASP A 382 -18.24 -22.69 -13.87
C ASP A 382 -17.98 -22.88 -12.36
N LEU A 383 -18.07 -24.12 -11.88
CA LEU A 383 -17.61 -24.54 -10.55
C LEU A 383 -16.38 -25.44 -10.64
N PRO A 384 -15.49 -25.43 -9.63
CA PRO A 384 -15.57 -24.67 -8.38
C PRO A 384 -15.29 -23.17 -8.54
N MET A 385 -15.78 -22.35 -7.61
CA MET A 385 -15.48 -20.93 -7.53
C MET A 385 -13.99 -20.74 -7.20
N GLN A 386 -13.22 -20.31 -8.20
CA GLN A 386 -11.78 -20.10 -8.07
C GLN A 386 -11.45 -18.86 -7.23
N ASP A 387 -10.33 -18.92 -6.48
CA ASP A 387 -9.84 -17.79 -5.66
C ASP A 387 -10.95 -17.19 -4.77
N ALA A 388 -11.71 -18.05 -4.08
CA ALA A 388 -12.82 -17.64 -3.22
C ALA A 388 -12.30 -16.91 -1.96
N PHE A 389 -11.20 -17.41 -1.39
CA PHE A 389 -10.50 -16.78 -0.30
C PHE A 389 -9.02 -17.18 -0.27
N ARG A 390 -8.26 -16.51 0.58
CA ARG A 390 -6.85 -16.79 0.84
C ARG A 390 -6.57 -16.98 2.32
N VAL A 391 -5.52 -17.72 2.62
CA VAL A 391 -4.88 -17.72 3.95
C VAL A 391 -3.48 -17.13 3.78
N VAL A 392 -3.21 -16.05 4.49
CA VAL A 392 -1.89 -15.40 4.53
C VAL A 392 -1.21 -15.81 5.82
N VAL A 393 0.00 -16.34 5.69
CA VAL A 393 0.83 -16.79 6.80
C VAL A 393 2.16 -16.05 6.72
N ASP A 394 2.44 -15.19 7.70
CA ASP A 394 3.65 -14.36 7.79
C ASP A 394 4.51 -14.84 8.96
N GLY A 395 5.82 -14.61 8.87
CA GLY A 395 6.75 -14.94 9.92
C GLY A 395 7.21 -16.39 9.92
N PHE A 396 7.15 -17.08 8.78
CA PHE A 396 7.65 -18.46 8.69
C PHE A 396 8.63 -18.65 7.55
N THR A 397 9.52 -19.62 7.71
CA THR A 397 10.28 -20.23 6.62
C THR A 397 9.43 -21.26 5.89
N ALA A 398 9.81 -21.61 4.66
CA ALA A 398 9.14 -22.68 3.91
C ALA A 398 9.16 -24.02 4.68
N ALA A 399 10.28 -24.33 5.35
CA ALA A 399 10.45 -25.58 6.09
C ALA A 399 9.54 -25.69 7.32
N GLU A 400 9.34 -24.60 8.08
CA GLU A 400 8.45 -24.57 9.26
C GLU A 400 6.99 -24.84 8.89
N LEU A 401 6.57 -24.45 7.67
CA LEU A 401 5.24 -24.72 7.13
C LEU A 401 5.17 -26.01 6.29
N GLY A 402 6.28 -26.76 6.14
CA GLY A 402 6.35 -27.97 5.33
C GLY A 402 6.21 -27.72 3.82
N LEU A 403 6.56 -26.52 3.34
CA LEU A 403 6.44 -26.12 1.94
C LEU A 403 7.68 -26.54 1.16
N ALA A 404 7.46 -27.30 0.08
CA ALA A 404 8.48 -27.70 -0.88
C ALA A 404 8.45 -26.83 -2.16
N GLY A 405 7.41 -26.02 -2.35
CA GLY A 405 7.23 -25.17 -3.51
C GLY A 405 5.79 -24.64 -3.65
N PRO A 406 5.44 -24.06 -4.82
CA PRO A 406 4.12 -23.45 -5.05
C PRO A 406 2.96 -24.45 -5.05
N GLY A 407 3.22 -25.75 -5.24
CA GLY A 407 2.21 -26.81 -5.16
C GLY A 407 1.93 -27.33 -3.75
N SER A 408 2.65 -26.85 -2.72
CA SER A 408 2.37 -27.22 -1.34
C SER A 408 1.03 -26.62 -0.87
N THR A 409 0.28 -27.37 -0.08
CA THR A 409 -1.08 -27.01 0.35
C THR A 409 -1.19 -26.84 1.85
N LEU A 410 -2.17 -26.04 2.28
CA LEU A 410 -2.57 -25.86 3.67
C LEU A 410 -4.06 -26.23 3.78
N ASN A 411 -4.41 -27.15 4.67
CA ASN A 411 -5.79 -27.64 4.74
C ASN A 411 -6.70 -26.67 5.50
N VAL A 412 -7.87 -26.37 4.93
CA VAL A 412 -8.97 -25.65 5.58
C VAL A 412 -10.20 -26.56 5.53
N ALA A 413 -10.70 -26.95 6.70
CA ALA A 413 -11.82 -27.86 6.79
C ALA A 413 -13.13 -27.17 6.35
N SER A 414 -13.99 -27.91 5.65
CA SER A 414 -15.33 -27.42 5.34
C SER A 414 -16.18 -27.33 6.62
N PRO A 415 -16.81 -26.17 6.92
CA PRO A 415 -17.70 -26.01 8.06
C PRO A 415 -19.08 -26.67 7.91
N VAL A 416 -19.48 -27.09 6.70
CA VAL A 416 -20.83 -27.64 6.42
C VAL A 416 -20.78 -28.77 5.39
N ALA A 417 -21.74 -29.69 5.45
CA ALA A 417 -21.93 -30.71 4.41
C ALA A 417 -22.41 -30.08 3.10
N GLY A 418 -22.01 -30.64 1.95
CA GLY A 418 -22.36 -30.10 0.62
C GLY A 418 -21.46 -28.93 0.17
N MET A 419 -20.43 -28.57 0.93
CA MET A 419 -19.41 -27.59 0.53
C MET A 419 -18.02 -28.23 0.59
N THR A 420 -17.22 -28.06 -0.46
CA THR A 420 -15.82 -28.55 -0.53
C THR A 420 -14.87 -27.36 -0.64
N ILE A 421 -13.78 -27.40 0.13
CA ILE A 421 -12.73 -26.37 0.11
C ILE A 421 -11.43 -27.01 -0.36
N THR A 422 -10.81 -26.46 -1.39
CA THR A 422 -9.55 -26.97 -1.96
C THR A 422 -8.50 -25.88 -2.01
N CYS A 423 -7.33 -26.12 -1.41
CA CYS A 423 -6.15 -25.27 -1.60
C CYS A 423 -5.57 -25.52 -2.99
N THR A 424 -5.55 -24.49 -3.85
CA THR A 424 -5.10 -24.60 -5.24
C THR A 424 -3.61 -24.38 -5.42
N GLY A 425 -2.96 -23.79 -4.42
CA GLY A 425 -1.52 -23.57 -4.38
C GLY A 425 -1.15 -22.52 -3.36
N ASN A 426 0.11 -22.11 -3.40
CA ASN A 426 0.59 -21.00 -2.58
C ASN A 426 1.63 -20.17 -3.33
N THR A 427 1.79 -18.93 -2.90
CA THR A 427 2.73 -17.96 -3.46
C THR A 427 3.62 -17.40 -2.35
N SER A 428 4.93 -17.40 -2.60
CA SER A 428 5.94 -16.73 -1.76
C SER A 428 6.04 -15.24 -2.14
N ASP A 429 6.09 -14.36 -1.14
CA ASP A 429 6.30 -12.92 -1.35
C ASP A 429 7.71 -12.55 -1.82
N THR A 430 8.72 -13.40 -1.55
CA THR A 430 10.09 -13.26 -2.07
C THR A 430 10.27 -13.88 -3.46
N GLY A 431 9.34 -14.75 -3.86
CA GLY A 431 9.43 -15.59 -5.06
C GLY A 431 10.29 -16.85 -4.87
N SER A 432 10.65 -17.21 -3.63
CA SER A 432 11.51 -18.37 -3.33
C SER A 432 11.12 -19.11 -2.05
N TYR A 433 11.31 -20.43 -2.03
CA TYR A 433 11.00 -21.32 -0.90
C TYR A 433 12.26 -21.68 -0.09
N GLY A 434 13.10 -20.66 0.18
CA GLY A 434 14.36 -20.82 0.92
C GLY A 434 14.19 -20.83 2.44
N THR A 435 15.33 -20.68 3.13
CA THR A 435 15.41 -20.58 4.60
C THR A 435 15.06 -19.18 5.14
N GLN A 436 14.63 -18.27 4.27
CA GLN A 436 14.24 -16.92 4.66
C GLN A 436 12.85 -16.95 5.29
N ILE A 437 12.72 -16.26 6.43
CA ILE A 437 11.42 -15.96 7.01
C ILE A 437 10.73 -14.94 6.13
N GLN A 438 9.48 -15.24 5.78
CA GLN A 438 8.75 -14.48 4.79
C GLN A 438 7.24 -14.72 4.92
N ARG A 439 6.47 -14.09 4.03
CA ARG A 439 5.02 -14.29 3.93
C ARG A 439 4.68 -15.26 2.80
N PHE A 440 3.80 -16.21 3.09
CA PHE A 440 3.19 -17.12 2.13
C PHE A 440 1.68 -16.87 2.04
N THR A 441 1.16 -16.87 0.83
CA THR A 441 -0.28 -16.70 0.56
C THR A 441 -0.80 -17.96 -0.11
N PHE A 442 -1.75 -18.63 0.53
CA PHE A 442 -2.42 -19.83 0.03
C PHE A 442 -3.76 -19.45 -0.58
N ASP A 443 -4.00 -19.89 -1.81
CA ASP A 443 -5.24 -19.62 -2.54
C ASP A 443 -6.20 -20.82 -2.42
N TYR A 444 -7.50 -20.53 -2.28
CA TYR A 444 -8.53 -21.56 -2.07
C TYR A 444 -9.71 -21.37 -3.01
N SER A 445 -10.21 -22.50 -3.51
CA SER A 445 -11.45 -22.58 -4.28
C SER A 445 -12.53 -23.28 -3.45
N ILE A 446 -13.78 -22.86 -3.64
CA ILE A 446 -14.95 -23.45 -2.99
C ILE A 446 -15.85 -24.11 -4.04
N ASP A 447 -16.28 -25.34 -3.76
CA ASP A 447 -17.25 -26.07 -4.57
C ASP A 447 -18.53 -26.36 -3.80
N PHE A 448 -19.65 -26.43 -4.51
CA PHE A 448 -20.96 -26.78 -4.02
C PHE A 448 -21.58 -27.83 -4.95
N PRO A 449 -21.27 -29.14 -4.78
CA PRO A 449 -21.75 -30.18 -5.67
C PRO A 449 -23.28 -30.34 -5.65
N ASP A 450 -23.92 -30.01 -4.53
CA ASP A 450 -25.36 -30.10 -4.32
C ASP A 450 -25.87 -28.96 -3.40
N ASP A 451 -27.19 -28.89 -3.20
CA ASP A 451 -27.86 -27.82 -2.45
C ASP A 451 -27.76 -28.01 -0.92
N SER A 452 -27.09 -29.07 -0.44
CA SER A 452 -27.11 -29.42 0.99
C SER A 452 -26.53 -28.31 1.87
N ALA A 453 -25.57 -27.54 1.36
CA ALA A 453 -25.00 -26.39 2.05
C ALA A 453 -26.01 -25.23 2.23
N PHE A 454 -27.06 -25.18 1.42
CA PHE A 454 -28.12 -24.16 1.46
C PHE A 454 -29.39 -24.63 2.20
N GLY A 455 -29.32 -25.78 2.89
CA GLY A 455 -30.44 -26.39 3.63
C GLY A 455 -30.86 -25.68 4.93
N PHE A 456 -30.39 -24.46 5.20
CA PHE A 456 -30.68 -23.71 6.43
C PHE A 456 -32.04 -23.02 6.41
N ALA A 457 -32.62 -22.70 7.58
CA ALA A 457 -33.99 -22.19 7.69
C ALA A 457 -34.15 -20.69 7.35
N GLY A 458 -33.16 -19.85 7.67
CA GLY A 458 -33.18 -18.40 7.46
C GLY A 458 -32.86 -17.95 6.04
N ALA A 459 -32.98 -16.66 5.75
CA ALA A 459 -32.62 -16.06 4.46
C ALA A 459 -31.10 -16.11 4.18
N THR A 460 -30.31 -16.08 5.25
CA THR A 460 -28.85 -16.13 5.23
C THR A 460 -28.34 -17.04 6.35
N GLU A 461 -27.14 -17.60 6.21
CA GLU A 461 -26.44 -18.37 7.24
C GLU A 461 -24.95 -18.00 7.26
N ASP A 462 -24.39 -17.81 8.46
CA ASP A 462 -22.98 -17.48 8.66
C ASP A 462 -22.17 -18.72 9.11
N LEU A 463 -21.21 -19.12 8.30
CA LEU A 463 -20.30 -20.25 8.51
C LEU A 463 -18.94 -19.78 9.01
N THR A 464 -18.38 -20.45 10.02
CA THR A 464 -17.05 -20.12 10.54
C THR A 464 -15.97 -20.98 9.86
N LEU A 465 -15.13 -20.36 9.03
CA LEU A 465 -13.90 -20.96 8.50
C LEU A 465 -12.81 -20.97 9.58
N ASN A 466 -12.01 -22.03 9.64
CA ASN A 466 -10.90 -22.15 10.59
C ASN A 466 -9.67 -22.75 9.92
N VAL A 467 -8.49 -22.25 10.29
CA VAL A 467 -7.19 -22.78 9.86
C VAL A 467 -6.18 -22.65 11.00
N THR A 468 -5.15 -23.48 11.00
CA THR A 468 -3.98 -23.32 11.86
C THR A 468 -2.74 -23.59 11.03
N ALA A 469 -1.87 -22.60 10.92
CA ALA A 469 -0.63 -22.66 10.15
C ALA A 469 0.55 -22.38 11.08
N GLY A 470 1.55 -23.26 11.11
CA GLY A 470 2.69 -23.12 12.02
C GLY A 470 2.33 -23.02 13.51
N GLY A 471 1.14 -23.51 13.91
CA GLY A 471 0.60 -23.38 15.27
C GLY A 471 -0.21 -22.10 15.53
N VAL A 472 -0.30 -21.17 14.57
CA VAL A 472 -1.08 -19.93 14.69
C VAL A 472 -2.48 -20.13 14.09
N PRO A 473 -3.56 -20.00 14.90
CA PRO A 473 -4.92 -20.15 14.42
C PRO A 473 -5.42 -18.89 13.73
N ALA A 474 -6.31 -19.05 12.75
CA ALA A 474 -7.09 -17.97 12.18
C ALA A 474 -8.53 -18.43 11.91
N SER A 475 -9.46 -17.49 11.89
CA SER A 475 -10.88 -17.74 11.60
C SER A 475 -11.47 -16.63 10.73
N ALA A 476 -12.51 -16.95 9.95
CA ALA A 476 -13.28 -15.97 9.18
C ALA A 476 -14.75 -16.39 9.07
N LEU A 477 -15.62 -15.43 8.72
CA LEU A 477 -17.05 -15.67 8.52
C LEU A 477 -17.39 -15.67 7.03
N LEU A 478 -17.93 -16.77 6.54
CA LEU A 478 -18.49 -16.91 5.19
C LEU A 478 -20.02 -16.94 5.28
N THR A 479 -20.70 -16.04 4.58
CA THR A 479 -22.16 -15.92 4.59
C THR A 479 -22.77 -16.55 3.35
N LEU A 480 -23.71 -17.47 3.52
CA LEU A 480 -24.54 -18.03 2.46
C LEU A 480 -25.90 -17.33 2.39
N ILE A 481 -26.46 -17.15 1.19
CA ILE A 481 -27.78 -16.53 0.95
C ILE A 481 -28.65 -17.48 0.15
N LYS A 482 -29.95 -17.56 0.46
CA LYS A 482 -30.93 -18.40 -0.25
C LYS A 482 -32.19 -17.66 -0.76
N GLN A 483 -32.21 -16.33 -0.69
CA GLN A 483 -33.34 -15.54 -1.18
C GLN A 483 -33.17 -15.19 -2.66
N PRO A 484 -34.21 -15.40 -3.50
CA PRO A 484 -34.14 -15.03 -4.91
C PRO A 484 -33.98 -13.54 -5.17
N ASP A 485 -33.00 -13.16 -5.97
CA ASP A 485 -32.79 -11.80 -6.47
C ASP A 485 -32.05 -11.77 -7.82
N PRO A 486 -32.09 -10.63 -8.56
CA PRO A 486 -31.34 -10.50 -9.81
C PRO A 486 -29.84 -10.30 -9.55
N PHE A 487 -28.99 -10.99 -10.30
CA PHE A 487 -27.54 -11.00 -10.10
C PHE A 487 -26.73 -10.97 -11.41
N LEU A 488 -25.43 -10.70 -11.28
CA LEU A 488 -24.42 -10.79 -12.33
C LEU A 488 -23.35 -11.82 -11.93
N LEU A 489 -22.79 -12.49 -12.93
CA LEU A 489 -21.70 -13.44 -12.81
C LEU A 489 -20.35 -12.75 -13.04
N HIS A 490 -19.37 -13.25 -12.29
CA HIS A 490 -17.96 -12.88 -12.38
C HIS A 490 -17.12 -14.08 -12.78
N GLY A 491 -16.10 -13.84 -13.60
CA GLY A 491 -15.16 -14.86 -14.09
C GLY A 491 -13.99 -15.06 -13.15
N ASP A 492 -12.86 -15.49 -13.71
CA ASP A 492 -11.57 -15.52 -13.04
C ASP A 492 -10.69 -14.38 -13.58
N PRO A 493 -10.26 -13.41 -12.76
CA PRO A 493 -10.51 -13.29 -11.32
C PRO A 493 -11.95 -12.96 -10.91
N ALA A 494 -12.36 -13.39 -9.71
CA ALA A 494 -13.73 -13.38 -9.18
C ALA A 494 -14.44 -12.00 -9.07
N TRP A 495 -13.76 -10.89 -9.36
CA TRP A 495 -14.33 -9.54 -9.37
C TRP A 495 -14.50 -8.96 -10.79
N LEU A 496 -13.95 -9.62 -11.82
CA LEU A 496 -14.14 -9.22 -13.21
C LEU A 496 -15.39 -9.88 -13.76
N SER A 497 -16.36 -9.05 -14.15
CA SER A 497 -17.63 -9.58 -14.62
C SER A 497 -17.50 -10.28 -15.97
N ILE A 498 -18.10 -11.47 -16.04
CA ILE A 498 -18.38 -12.17 -17.29
C ILE A 498 -19.78 -11.85 -17.82
N ASP A 499 -20.52 -10.94 -17.22
CA ASP A 499 -21.79 -10.47 -17.78
C ASP A 499 -21.77 -9.01 -18.21
N LEU A 500 -20.76 -8.24 -17.78
CA LEU A 500 -20.51 -6.90 -18.29
C LEU A 500 -19.53 -6.97 -19.47
N ARG A 501 -20.03 -6.67 -20.67
CA ARG A 501 -19.28 -6.66 -21.93
C ARG A 501 -19.19 -5.26 -22.49
N VAL A 502 -18.08 -4.96 -23.15
CA VAL A 502 -17.87 -3.72 -23.89
C VAL A 502 -17.46 -4.04 -25.32
N PHE A 503 -17.89 -3.21 -26.27
CA PHE A 503 -17.56 -3.39 -27.68
C PHE A 503 -17.62 -2.05 -28.42
N ALA A 504 -16.97 -2.01 -29.58
CA ALA A 504 -16.90 -0.85 -30.44
C ALA A 504 -17.51 -1.18 -31.80
N VAL A 505 -18.33 -0.27 -32.33
CA VAL A 505 -19.08 -0.48 -33.58
C VAL A 505 -18.79 0.67 -34.54
N ARG A 506 -18.64 0.36 -35.83
CA ARG A 506 -18.46 1.34 -36.90
C ARG A 506 -19.79 1.65 -37.61
N PRO A 507 -19.89 2.78 -38.35
CA PRO A 507 -21.06 3.07 -39.17
C PRO A 507 -21.46 1.90 -40.07
N HIS A 508 -22.76 1.62 -40.12
CA HIS A 508 -23.38 0.57 -40.95
C HIS A 508 -23.03 -0.88 -40.60
N GLU A 509 -22.26 -1.13 -39.54
CA GLU A 509 -22.08 -2.49 -39.04
C GLU A 509 -23.38 -3.00 -38.38
N THR A 510 -23.67 -4.29 -38.56
CA THR A 510 -24.82 -4.96 -37.96
C THR A 510 -24.36 -5.86 -36.82
N TRP A 511 -24.95 -5.67 -35.65
CA TRP A 511 -24.73 -6.46 -34.45
C TRP A 511 -26.07 -6.88 -33.86
N PHE A 512 -26.23 -8.16 -33.53
CA PHE A 512 -27.43 -8.73 -32.93
C PHE A 512 -28.73 -8.37 -33.69
N GLY A 513 -28.65 -8.24 -35.01
CA GLY A 513 -29.77 -7.86 -35.88
C GLY A 513 -30.13 -6.36 -35.87
N ALA A 514 -29.37 -5.51 -35.17
CA ALA A 514 -29.47 -4.05 -35.22
C ALA A 514 -28.32 -3.48 -36.07
N THR A 515 -28.58 -2.45 -36.87
CA THR A 515 -27.55 -1.82 -37.72
C THR A 515 -27.24 -0.42 -37.22
N MET A 516 -25.95 -0.13 -37.02
CA MET A 516 -25.51 1.20 -36.58
C MET A 516 -25.70 2.24 -37.69
N GLY A 517 -26.18 3.43 -37.31
CA GLY A 517 -26.36 4.54 -38.23
C GLY A 517 -25.03 5.15 -38.71
N ALA A 518 -25.12 6.23 -39.48
CA ALA A 518 -23.95 6.90 -40.05
C ALA A 518 -23.13 7.69 -39.01
N ASP A 519 -23.78 8.16 -37.94
CA ASP A 519 -23.20 9.07 -36.96
C ASP A 519 -23.69 8.79 -35.52
N ALA A 520 -23.13 9.55 -34.56
CA ALA A 520 -23.36 9.38 -33.13
C ALA A 520 -24.84 9.52 -32.71
N SER A 521 -25.67 10.27 -33.45
CA SER A 521 -27.08 10.46 -33.10
C SER A 521 -27.90 9.17 -33.16
N ALA A 522 -27.43 8.16 -33.91
CA ALA A 522 -28.06 6.86 -34.02
C ALA A 522 -27.68 5.88 -32.89
N ALA A 523 -26.65 6.20 -32.09
CA ALA A 523 -26.11 5.27 -31.09
C ALA A 523 -27.13 4.84 -30.02
N PRO A 524 -27.96 5.73 -29.45
CA PRO A 524 -29.03 5.33 -28.51
C PRO A 524 -30.02 4.34 -29.13
N GLY A 525 -30.53 4.62 -30.34
CA GLY A 525 -31.48 3.72 -31.01
C GLY A 525 -30.87 2.36 -31.36
N PHE A 526 -29.58 2.34 -31.72
CA PHE A 526 -28.86 1.09 -31.96
C PHE A 526 -28.78 0.21 -30.72
N ILE A 527 -28.30 0.74 -29.58
CA ILE A 527 -28.15 -0.08 -28.36
C ILE A 527 -29.51 -0.52 -27.80
N GLN A 528 -30.53 0.33 -27.90
CA GLN A 528 -31.92 -0.01 -27.56
C GLN A 528 -32.42 -1.22 -28.33
N GLN A 529 -32.17 -1.26 -29.64
CA GLN A 529 -32.57 -2.39 -30.48
C GLN A 529 -31.75 -3.66 -30.19
N VAL A 530 -30.44 -3.54 -29.93
CA VAL A 530 -29.60 -4.68 -29.53
C VAL A 530 -30.11 -5.33 -28.24
N MET A 531 -30.39 -4.54 -27.20
CA MET A 531 -30.95 -5.04 -25.95
C MET A 531 -32.30 -5.74 -26.18
N HIS A 532 -33.21 -5.11 -26.91
CA HIS A 532 -34.51 -5.68 -27.23
C HIS A 532 -34.37 -7.03 -27.94
N ASN A 533 -33.51 -7.10 -28.96
CA ASN A 533 -33.29 -8.31 -29.74
C ASN A 533 -32.68 -9.44 -28.90
N LEU A 534 -31.69 -9.13 -28.05
CA LEU A 534 -31.06 -10.12 -27.16
C LEU A 534 -32.03 -10.64 -26.10
N THR A 535 -32.79 -9.76 -25.44
CA THR A 535 -33.80 -10.17 -24.46
C THR A 535 -34.89 -11.03 -25.11
N ALA A 536 -35.43 -10.61 -26.27
CA ALA A 536 -36.44 -11.39 -26.99
C ALA A 536 -35.90 -12.73 -27.51
N GLY A 537 -34.62 -12.76 -27.91
CA GLY A 537 -33.92 -13.93 -28.44
C GLY A 537 -33.24 -14.79 -27.38
N LYS A 538 -33.42 -14.51 -26.09
CA LYS A 538 -32.75 -15.21 -24.97
C LYS A 538 -31.24 -15.30 -25.14
N GLY A 539 -30.60 -14.16 -25.41
CA GLY A 539 -29.16 -14.04 -25.58
C GLY A 539 -28.63 -14.30 -27.00
N THR A 540 -29.49 -14.74 -27.94
CA THR A 540 -29.10 -14.93 -29.35
C THR A 540 -30.00 -14.13 -30.29
N ALA A 541 -29.41 -13.30 -31.14
CA ALA A 541 -30.14 -12.52 -32.14
C ALA A 541 -29.30 -12.23 -33.38
N GLY A 542 -29.94 -12.13 -34.55
CA GLY A 542 -29.25 -11.83 -35.80
C GLY A 542 -28.14 -12.81 -36.19
N GLY A 543 -28.22 -14.07 -35.72
CA GLY A 543 -27.18 -15.09 -35.93
C GLY A 543 -25.95 -14.96 -35.01
N GLN A 544 -25.98 -14.05 -34.04
CA GLN A 544 -24.92 -13.81 -33.06
C GLN A 544 -25.45 -14.11 -31.64
N SER A 545 -24.56 -14.58 -30.76
CA SER A 545 -24.87 -14.83 -29.35
C SER A 545 -24.02 -13.94 -28.44
N PHE A 546 -24.61 -13.47 -27.33
CA PHE A 546 -23.87 -12.78 -26.28
C PHE A 546 -22.75 -13.64 -25.69
N ASP A 547 -23.01 -14.94 -25.56
CA ASP A 547 -22.10 -15.91 -24.96
C ASP A 547 -21.06 -16.46 -25.97
N ASP A 548 -21.09 -16.02 -27.24
CA ASP A 548 -20.06 -16.38 -28.22
C ASP A 548 -18.81 -15.48 -28.03
N PRO A 549 -17.67 -16.03 -27.55
CA PRO A 549 -16.48 -15.24 -27.27
C PRO A 549 -15.80 -14.68 -28.53
N ALA A 550 -16.18 -15.14 -29.72
CA ALA A 550 -15.75 -14.55 -30.99
C ALA A 550 -16.57 -13.32 -31.40
N VAL A 551 -17.77 -13.16 -30.82
CA VAL A 551 -18.63 -11.98 -31.01
C VAL A 551 -18.44 -10.98 -29.86
N LEU A 552 -18.69 -11.41 -28.62
CA LEU A 552 -18.53 -10.59 -27.40
C LEU A 552 -17.62 -11.29 -26.40
N SER A 553 -16.34 -10.94 -26.42
CA SER A 553 -15.36 -11.64 -25.61
C SER A 553 -15.44 -11.27 -24.12
N PRO A 554 -15.47 -12.26 -23.20
CA PRO A 554 -15.18 -12.03 -21.78
C PRO A 554 -13.73 -11.62 -21.54
N ASP A 555 -12.85 -11.82 -22.50
CA ASP A 555 -11.45 -11.42 -22.45
C ASP A 555 -11.30 -9.89 -22.63
N GLU A 556 -10.69 -9.22 -21.66
CA GLU A 556 -10.48 -7.77 -21.67
C GLU A 556 -9.53 -7.32 -22.79
N ASP A 557 -8.61 -8.17 -23.24
CA ASP A 557 -7.66 -7.84 -24.30
C ASP A 557 -8.31 -7.79 -25.69
N LYS A 558 -9.40 -8.53 -25.86
CA LYS A 558 -10.14 -8.64 -27.12
C LYS A 558 -11.22 -7.57 -27.25
N SER A 559 -11.72 -7.05 -26.12
CA SER A 559 -12.84 -6.10 -26.05
C SER A 559 -12.33 -4.65 -25.86
N LYS A 560 -11.81 -4.04 -26.94
CA LYS A 560 -11.17 -2.72 -26.91
C LYS A 560 -12.13 -1.57 -27.21
N LEU A 561 -11.99 -0.49 -26.45
CA LEU A 561 -12.68 0.78 -26.68
C LEU A 561 -11.72 1.86 -27.18
N TYR A 562 -12.28 2.93 -27.74
CA TYR A 562 -11.51 4.09 -28.23
C TYR A 562 -11.78 5.31 -27.36
N LEU A 563 -10.74 6.06 -27.01
CA LEU A 563 -10.89 7.42 -26.46
C LEU A 563 -11.00 8.47 -27.57
N GLN A 564 -10.53 8.13 -28.77
CA GLN A 564 -10.72 8.93 -29.98
C GLN A 564 -12.10 8.68 -30.61
N PRO A 565 -12.68 9.69 -31.28
CA PRO A 565 -13.90 9.50 -32.07
C PRO A 565 -13.68 8.64 -33.32
N ASN A 566 -12.44 8.47 -33.78
CA ASN A 566 -12.07 7.73 -34.98
C ASN A 566 -10.93 6.74 -34.71
N ASP A 567 -10.97 5.58 -35.38
CA ASP A 567 -9.89 4.59 -35.34
C ASP A 567 -8.62 5.06 -36.09
N GLU A 568 -7.59 4.23 -36.10
CA GLU A 568 -6.32 4.51 -36.80
C GLU A 568 -6.44 4.64 -38.33
N HIS A 569 -7.59 4.31 -38.91
CA HIS A 569 -7.93 4.47 -40.31
C HIS A 569 -8.86 5.68 -40.56
N ASN A 570 -9.06 6.50 -39.52
CA ASN A 570 -9.93 7.67 -39.52
C ASN A 570 -11.42 7.33 -39.74
N VAL A 571 -11.84 6.10 -39.44
CA VAL A 571 -13.25 5.69 -39.49
C VAL A 571 -13.91 6.01 -38.15
N PRO A 572 -15.12 6.60 -38.10
CA PRO A 572 -15.83 6.83 -36.85
C PRO A 572 -16.05 5.54 -36.06
N VAL A 573 -15.94 5.62 -34.74
CA VAL A 573 -16.16 4.49 -33.83
C VAL A 573 -17.03 4.89 -32.64
N PHE A 574 -17.98 4.02 -32.30
CA PHE A 574 -18.91 4.21 -31.18
C PHE A 574 -18.75 3.09 -30.17
N ASN A 575 -18.57 3.46 -28.89
CA ASN A 575 -18.34 2.52 -27.80
C ASN A 575 -19.66 2.17 -27.11
N PHE A 576 -19.88 0.90 -26.80
CA PHE A 576 -21.09 0.42 -26.12
C PHE A 576 -20.76 -0.56 -25.00
N ALA A 577 -21.70 -0.73 -24.08
CA ALA A 577 -21.67 -1.78 -23.08
C ALA A 577 -23.00 -2.53 -23.00
N LEU A 578 -22.92 -3.80 -22.61
CA LEU A 578 -24.06 -4.68 -22.31
C LEU A 578 -23.85 -5.37 -20.96
N ALA A 579 -24.92 -5.51 -20.20
CA ALA A 579 -24.98 -6.32 -18.98
C ALA A 579 -26.05 -7.41 -19.14
N LYS A 580 -25.67 -8.68 -18.94
CA LYS A 580 -26.59 -9.82 -18.86
C LYS A 580 -27.00 -10.00 -17.40
N VAL A 581 -28.26 -9.74 -17.06
CA VAL A 581 -28.76 -9.89 -15.69
C VAL A 581 -29.55 -11.19 -15.59
N HIS A 582 -29.12 -12.04 -14.66
CA HIS A 582 -29.70 -13.33 -14.40
C HIS A 582 -30.79 -13.23 -13.34
N TYR A 583 -31.82 -14.06 -13.46
CA TYR A 583 -32.85 -14.22 -12.44
C TYR A 583 -33.34 -15.67 -12.37
N ILE A 584 -33.23 -16.28 -11.19
CA ILE A 584 -33.77 -17.59 -10.89
C ILE A 584 -34.82 -17.39 -9.79
N GLY A 585 -36.05 -17.82 -10.00
CA GLY A 585 -37.09 -17.56 -9.01
C GLY A 585 -38.47 -18.08 -9.35
N LEU A 586 -39.26 -18.32 -8.30
CA LEU A 586 -40.66 -18.75 -8.39
C LEU A 586 -41.65 -17.58 -8.51
N ILE A 587 -41.20 -16.35 -8.25
CA ILE A 587 -41.98 -15.11 -8.28
C ILE A 587 -41.30 -14.15 -9.26
N GLY A 588 -42.05 -13.39 -10.05
CA GLY A 588 -41.44 -12.41 -10.96
C GLY A 588 -40.84 -11.21 -10.23
N ALA A 589 -39.77 -10.63 -10.79
CA ALA A 589 -39.16 -9.40 -10.31
C ALA A 589 -39.58 -8.21 -11.19
N SER A 590 -40.23 -7.19 -10.62
CA SER A 590 -40.63 -5.99 -11.36
C SER A 590 -39.67 -4.83 -11.12
N ASN A 591 -39.55 -3.93 -12.11
CA ASN A 591 -38.74 -2.71 -12.02
C ASN A 591 -37.27 -2.95 -11.68
N VAL A 592 -36.66 -3.99 -12.25
CA VAL A 592 -35.21 -4.23 -12.13
C VAL A 592 -34.48 -3.21 -13.01
N ARG A 593 -33.66 -2.38 -12.37
CA ARG A 593 -32.95 -1.26 -13.00
C ARG A 593 -31.46 -1.54 -13.05
N VAL A 594 -30.78 -1.17 -14.13
CA VAL A 594 -29.32 -1.24 -14.23
C VAL A 594 -28.73 0.12 -14.53
N PHE A 595 -27.85 0.60 -13.64
CA PHE A 595 -27.08 1.82 -13.86
C PHE A 595 -25.66 1.50 -14.30
N PHE A 596 -25.19 2.17 -15.36
CA PHE A 596 -23.81 2.06 -15.84
C PHE A 596 -23.00 3.28 -15.42
N ARG A 597 -21.82 3.10 -14.82
CA ARG A 597 -20.97 4.18 -14.29
C ARG A 597 -19.54 4.05 -14.76
N LEU A 598 -19.05 5.03 -15.52
CA LEU A 598 -17.64 5.15 -15.89
C LEU A 598 -16.82 5.75 -14.75
N ARG A 599 -15.62 5.21 -14.51
CA ARG A 599 -14.62 5.72 -13.57
C ARG A 599 -13.57 6.57 -14.29
N GLN A 600 -12.90 7.44 -13.55
CA GLN A 600 -11.79 8.27 -14.04
C GLN A 600 -10.50 7.49 -14.37
N THR A 601 -10.31 6.32 -13.75
CA THR A 601 -9.13 5.45 -13.92
C THR A 601 -9.41 4.05 -13.34
N GLN A 602 -8.37 3.22 -13.22
CA GLN A 602 -8.36 1.98 -12.45
C GLN A 602 -8.58 2.25 -10.96
N VAL A 603 -9.42 1.46 -10.29
CA VAL A 603 -9.72 1.65 -8.87
C VAL A 603 -9.59 0.35 -8.10
N THR A 604 -9.00 0.42 -6.90
CA THR A 604 -9.01 -0.71 -5.93
C THR A 604 -10.11 -0.58 -4.90
N TYR A 605 -10.98 0.41 -5.05
CA TYR A 605 -12.12 0.65 -4.17
C TYR A 605 -13.27 1.29 -4.94
N ALA A 606 -14.42 0.62 -4.94
CA ALA A 606 -15.65 1.10 -5.55
C ALA A 606 -16.86 0.90 -4.62
N GLY A 607 -16.66 1.08 -3.33
CA GLY A 607 -17.67 0.86 -2.29
C GLY A 607 -18.96 1.64 -2.55
N PHE A 608 -20.08 0.91 -2.50
CA PHE A 608 -21.44 1.39 -2.59
C PHE A 608 -21.76 2.25 -1.36
N ASP A 609 -22.06 3.53 -1.60
CA ASP A 609 -22.23 4.56 -0.57
C ASP A 609 -23.62 5.21 -0.57
N TYR A 610 -24.65 4.51 -1.07
CA TYR A 610 -26.03 5.02 -1.23
C TYR A 610 -26.98 4.54 -0.11
N PRO A 611 -27.92 5.37 0.42
CA PRO A 611 -28.46 6.66 -0.07
C PRO A 611 -27.55 7.89 0.17
N PRO A 612 -27.70 8.97 -0.63
CA PRO A 612 -26.65 9.54 -1.49
C PRO A 612 -25.30 9.79 -0.79
N GLY A 613 -24.30 9.02 -1.22
CA GLY A 613 -22.88 9.26 -0.97
C GLY A 613 -22.19 10.00 -2.12
N GLY A 614 -20.86 10.04 -2.09
CA GLY A 614 -20.07 10.74 -3.10
C GLY A 614 -19.97 10.00 -4.42
N GLN A 615 -19.95 8.66 -4.43
CA GLN A 615 -19.65 7.88 -5.64
C GLN A 615 -20.89 7.43 -6.40
N TYR A 616 -21.95 7.04 -5.69
CA TYR A 616 -23.20 6.53 -6.26
C TYR A 616 -24.36 7.53 -6.13
N ARG A 617 -24.10 8.81 -6.48
CA ARG A 617 -25.13 9.86 -6.49
C ARG A 617 -26.32 9.48 -7.39
N ARG A 618 -27.52 9.91 -6.99
CA ARG A 618 -28.79 9.61 -7.66
C ARG A 618 -29.83 10.70 -7.40
N ALA A 619 -30.65 11.03 -8.39
CA ALA A 619 -31.89 11.78 -8.20
C ALA A 619 -33.03 10.82 -7.90
N SER A 620 -33.87 11.16 -6.92
CA SER A 620 -34.98 10.29 -6.45
C SER A 620 -36.07 10.09 -7.51
N SER A 621 -36.24 11.05 -8.41
CA SER A 621 -37.20 10.99 -9.50
C SER A 621 -36.72 11.86 -10.65
N ASN A 622 -36.74 11.31 -11.85
CA ASN A 622 -36.62 12.03 -13.11
C ASN A 622 -38.03 12.47 -13.60
N PRO A 623 -38.16 13.09 -14.79
CA PRO A 623 -39.45 13.49 -15.35
C PRO A 623 -40.47 12.35 -15.54
N ASP A 624 -40.00 11.10 -15.64
CA ASP A 624 -40.84 9.89 -15.74
C ASP A 624 -41.21 9.30 -14.37
N GLY A 625 -40.80 9.94 -13.27
CA GLY A 625 -41.04 9.48 -11.89
C GLY A 625 -40.12 8.34 -11.45
N GLN A 626 -39.01 8.10 -12.16
CA GLN A 626 -38.09 6.98 -11.93
C GLN A 626 -36.75 7.49 -11.36
N PRO A 627 -36.07 6.74 -10.48
CA PRO A 627 -34.75 7.12 -10.01
C PRO A 627 -33.73 7.14 -11.16
N ILE A 628 -32.82 8.11 -11.18
CA ILE A 628 -31.78 8.23 -12.21
C ILE A 628 -30.40 8.46 -11.60
N ALA A 629 -29.39 7.75 -12.12
CA ALA A 629 -28.01 7.92 -11.69
C ALA A 629 -27.48 9.32 -12.05
N LEU A 630 -26.81 9.97 -11.11
CA LEU A 630 -26.09 11.22 -11.31
C LEU A 630 -24.58 10.96 -11.28
N ALA A 631 -23.80 11.92 -11.79
CA ALA A 631 -22.34 11.87 -11.69
C ALA A 631 -21.90 11.92 -10.21
N GLY A 632 -21.04 10.99 -9.81
CA GLY A 632 -20.45 10.95 -8.48
C GLY A 632 -19.39 12.04 -8.34
N ILE A 633 -19.36 12.70 -7.18
CA ILE A 633 -18.50 13.84 -6.88
C ILE A 633 -17.80 13.62 -5.54
N GLN A 634 -16.48 13.79 -5.52
CA GLN A 634 -15.67 13.87 -4.31
C GLN A 634 -14.62 14.96 -4.48
N GLY A 635 -14.36 15.77 -3.45
CA GLY A 635 -13.31 16.80 -3.53
C GLY A 635 -13.46 17.79 -4.70
N ASN A 636 -14.70 18.13 -5.08
CA ASN A 636 -15.05 19.00 -6.22
C ASN A 636 -14.71 18.45 -7.62
N GLU A 637 -14.44 17.15 -7.75
CA GLU A 637 -14.20 16.48 -9.03
C GLU A 637 -15.14 15.30 -9.25
N TYR A 638 -15.38 14.96 -10.52
CA TYR A 638 -16.15 13.79 -10.89
C TYR A 638 -15.36 12.50 -10.70
N VAL A 639 -15.89 11.58 -9.89
CA VAL A 639 -15.30 10.25 -9.65
C VAL A 639 -16.03 9.13 -10.38
N THR A 640 -17.31 9.34 -10.69
CA THR A 640 -18.12 8.49 -11.57
C THR A 640 -18.95 9.34 -12.53
N VAL A 641 -19.17 8.87 -13.76
CA VAL A 641 -20.15 9.46 -14.67
C VAL A 641 -21.10 8.39 -15.20
N PRO A 642 -22.43 8.57 -15.07
CA PRO A 642 -23.39 7.60 -15.55
C PRO A 642 -23.47 7.58 -17.09
N CYS A 643 -23.74 6.41 -17.65
CA CYS A 643 -24.01 6.18 -19.07
C CYS A 643 -25.40 5.55 -19.23
N PHE A 644 -26.05 5.85 -20.34
CA PHE A 644 -27.48 5.58 -20.52
C PHE A 644 -27.73 4.84 -21.85
N ALA A 645 -28.85 4.11 -21.93
CA ALA A 645 -29.38 3.63 -23.20
C ALA A 645 -29.98 4.77 -24.02
N ASN A 646 -30.55 5.76 -23.34
CA ASN A 646 -31.00 7.01 -23.95
C ASN A 646 -29.84 7.96 -24.23
N GLY A 647 -30.06 8.94 -25.12
CA GLY A 647 -29.10 10.01 -25.35
C GLY A 647 -28.82 10.81 -24.07
N ARG A 648 -27.55 11.09 -23.78
CA ARG A 648 -27.17 11.98 -22.69
C ARG A 648 -27.77 13.37 -22.96
N ILE A 649 -28.40 13.95 -21.95
CA ILE A 649 -28.88 15.32 -22.05
C ILE A 649 -27.71 16.30 -22.24
N ASP A 650 -27.98 17.41 -22.92
CA ASP A 650 -27.03 18.52 -23.00
C ASP A 650 -27.06 19.29 -21.68
N SER A 651 -26.09 18.99 -20.82
CA SER A 651 -25.91 19.63 -19.51
C SER A 651 -25.57 21.11 -19.58
N THR A 652 -25.35 21.69 -20.77
CA THR A 652 -25.20 23.15 -20.92
C THR A 652 -26.55 23.85 -21.01
N THR A 653 -27.63 23.08 -21.21
CA THR A 653 -29.00 23.60 -21.37
C THR A 653 -30.01 22.97 -20.41
N SER A 654 -29.71 21.81 -19.83
CA SER A 654 -30.59 21.09 -18.89
C SER A 654 -29.81 20.53 -17.70
N SER A 655 -30.47 20.35 -16.55
CA SER A 655 -29.87 19.69 -15.37
C SER A 655 -29.87 18.17 -15.53
N MET A 656 -28.80 17.49 -15.07
CA MET A 656 -28.63 16.04 -15.16
C MET A 656 -29.72 15.22 -14.45
N ASP A 657 -30.42 15.79 -13.48
CA ASP A 657 -31.58 15.15 -12.84
C ASP A 657 -32.80 15.02 -13.78
N GLN A 658 -32.79 15.69 -14.94
CA GLN A 658 -33.79 15.57 -15.98
C GLN A 658 -33.53 14.41 -16.95
N GLN A 659 -32.42 13.66 -16.78
CA GLN A 659 -32.09 12.53 -17.62
C GLN A 659 -33.13 11.40 -17.51
N THR A 660 -33.47 10.78 -18.65
CA THR A 660 -34.33 9.59 -18.71
C THR A 660 -33.54 8.38 -19.17
N ASP A 661 -33.91 7.18 -18.72
CA ASP A 661 -33.27 5.92 -19.13
C ASP A 661 -34.21 4.70 -19.02
N GLY A 662 -35.47 4.86 -19.45
CA GLY A 662 -36.51 3.85 -19.25
C GLY A 662 -36.23 2.47 -19.88
N HIS A 663 -35.33 2.38 -20.87
CA HIS A 663 -34.94 1.10 -21.49
C HIS A 663 -34.07 0.22 -20.58
N ASN A 664 -33.40 0.81 -19.59
CA ASN A 664 -32.66 0.07 -18.56
C ASN A 664 -33.53 -0.27 -17.35
N ILE A 665 -34.86 -0.26 -17.51
CA ILE A 665 -35.84 -0.74 -16.52
C ILE A 665 -36.64 -1.86 -17.16
N GLN A 666 -36.48 -3.08 -16.63
CA GLN A 666 -37.17 -4.26 -17.16
C GLN A 666 -37.76 -5.09 -16.02
N SER A 667 -38.68 -5.98 -16.37
CA SER A 667 -39.31 -6.91 -15.42
C SER A 667 -39.04 -8.34 -15.87
N PHE A 668 -38.78 -9.22 -14.91
CA PHE A 668 -38.66 -10.66 -15.12
C PHE A 668 -40.00 -11.33 -14.89
N THR A 669 -40.47 -12.09 -15.88
CA THR A 669 -41.70 -12.89 -15.74
C THR A 669 -41.30 -14.31 -15.35
N ALA A 670 -41.51 -14.70 -14.09
CA ALA A 670 -41.20 -16.05 -13.63
C ALA A 670 -42.12 -17.08 -14.31
N ILE A 671 -41.54 -18.13 -14.91
CA ILE A 671 -42.28 -19.28 -15.46
C ILE A 671 -41.75 -20.58 -14.83
N GLY A 672 -42.11 -20.84 -13.57
CA GLY A 672 -41.96 -22.18 -12.98
C GLY A 672 -40.56 -22.58 -12.49
N GLY A 673 -39.67 -21.63 -12.21
CA GLY A 673 -38.35 -21.88 -11.60
C GLY A 673 -37.08 -21.94 -12.49
N PRO A 674 -37.10 -22.01 -13.84
CA PRO A 674 -35.87 -21.95 -14.64
C PRO A 674 -35.32 -20.51 -14.73
N GLU A 675 -34.02 -20.43 -14.98
CA GLU A 675 -33.29 -19.17 -15.19
C GLU A 675 -33.83 -18.36 -16.37
N VAL A 676 -33.91 -17.04 -16.17
CA VAL A 676 -34.30 -16.05 -17.19
C VAL A 676 -33.29 -14.92 -17.23
N ASP A 677 -32.86 -14.55 -18.43
CA ASP A 677 -31.92 -13.45 -18.66
C ASP A 677 -32.62 -12.24 -19.29
N ASN A 678 -32.31 -11.04 -18.78
CA ASN A 678 -32.60 -9.78 -19.47
C ASN A 678 -31.29 -9.04 -19.77
N PHE A 679 -31.25 -8.36 -20.91
CA PHE A 679 -30.08 -7.61 -21.37
C PHE A 679 -30.29 -6.11 -21.22
N TYR A 680 -29.33 -5.47 -20.56
CA TYR A 680 -29.27 -4.03 -20.32
C TYR A 680 -28.04 -3.45 -21.01
N GLY A 681 -27.97 -2.15 -21.24
CA GLY A 681 -26.90 -1.59 -22.05
C GLY A 681 -26.86 -0.07 -22.10
N CYS A 682 -25.74 0.46 -22.56
CA CYS A 682 -25.57 1.90 -22.71
C CYS A 682 -24.63 2.26 -23.85
N TRP A 683 -24.79 3.49 -24.35
CA TRP A 683 -23.80 4.14 -25.19
C TRP A 683 -22.74 4.83 -24.31
N LEU A 684 -21.47 4.51 -24.54
CA LEU A 684 -20.33 5.09 -23.84
C LEU A 684 -19.81 6.28 -24.66
N ASP A 685 -20.47 7.44 -24.51
CA ASP A 685 -20.20 8.68 -25.25
C ASP A 685 -18.89 9.41 -24.84
N ILE A 686 -18.00 8.74 -24.11
CA ILE A 686 -16.72 9.27 -23.62
C ILE A 686 -15.81 9.80 -24.73
N ASN A 687 -15.89 9.23 -25.94
CA ASN A 687 -15.04 9.60 -27.06
C ASN A 687 -15.61 10.73 -27.94
N GLN A 688 -16.80 11.23 -27.62
CA GLN A 688 -17.46 12.30 -28.36
C GLN A 688 -16.88 13.69 -28.00
N PRO A 689 -16.91 14.66 -28.93
CA PRO A 689 -16.32 15.98 -28.74
C PRO A 689 -17.24 16.97 -28.01
N ASP A 690 -18.50 16.61 -27.76
CA ASP A 690 -19.50 17.53 -27.20
C ASP A 690 -19.12 18.04 -25.81
N LEU A 691 -19.46 19.30 -25.52
CA LEU A 691 -19.32 19.87 -24.19
C LEU A 691 -20.36 19.25 -23.26
N ARG A 692 -19.91 18.65 -22.15
CA ARG A 692 -20.77 17.85 -21.26
C ARG A 692 -20.56 18.09 -19.78
N LEU A 693 -19.34 18.31 -19.30
CA LEU A 693 -19.13 18.46 -17.86
C LEU A 693 -17.99 19.43 -17.62
N PRO A 694 -18.05 20.29 -16.59
CA PRO A 694 -16.89 21.05 -16.16
C PRO A 694 -15.81 20.11 -15.62
N VAL A 695 -14.58 20.60 -15.51
CA VAL A 695 -13.49 19.79 -14.91
C VAL A 695 -13.63 19.76 -13.39
N GLU A 696 -14.07 20.87 -12.82
CA GLU A 696 -14.41 20.99 -11.40
C GLU A 696 -15.89 21.27 -11.25
N VAL A 697 -16.54 20.65 -10.27
CA VAL A 697 -17.97 20.84 -10.06
C VAL A 697 -18.20 22.11 -9.26
N PRO A 698 -18.98 23.08 -9.77
CA PRO A 698 -19.47 24.18 -8.95
C PRO A 698 -20.25 23.63 -7.74
N PRO A 699 -20.20 24.29 -6.57
CA PRO A 699 -20.92 23.82 -5.39
C PRO A 699 -22.40 23.58 -5.67
N GLN A 700 -22.85 22.32 -5.47
CA GLN A 700 -24.26 21.89 -5.45
C GLN A 700 -25.01 22.00 -6.79
N GLN A 701 -24.34 21.82 -7.93
CA GLN A 701 -25.01 21.90 -9.24
C GLN A 701 -24.85 20.63 -10.07
N ASP A 702 -25.97 20.16 -10.62
CA ASP A 702 -26.05 19.09 -11.62
C ASP A 702 -26.29 19.67 -13.04
N GLY A 703 -26.07 20.97 -13.21
CA GLY A 703 -26.31 21.75 -14.43
C GLY A 703 -27.58 22.61 -14.34
N PRO A 704 -27.90 23.39 -15.38
CA PRO A 704 -27.11 23.56 -16.59
C PRO A 704 -25.80 24.33 -16.34
N PHE A 705 -24.71 23.95 -17.02
CA PHE A 705 -23.38 24.56 -16.90
C PHE A 705 -23.14 25.61 -17.99
N ASP A 706 -22.70 26.81 -17.61
CA ASP A 706 -22.49 27.94 -18.52
C ASP A 706 -21.18 27.80 -19.32
N PRO A 707 -21.22 27.69 -20.66
CA PRO A 707 -20.02 27.74 -21.51
C PRO A 707 -19.22 29.04 -21.37
N GLY A 708 -19.87 30.11 -20.94
CA GLY A 708 -19.29 31.44 -20.70
C GLY A 708 -18.79 31.68 -19.27
N ASP A 709 -18.76 30.67 -18.40
CA ASP A 709 -18.42 30.85 -16.98
C ASP A 709 -17.08 31.62 -16.81
N PRO A 710 -17.01 32.65 -15.94
CA PRO A 710 -15.77 33.40 -15.74
C PRO A 710 -14.63 32.53 -15.18
N ASN A 711 -14.94 31.46 -14.44
CA ASN A 711 -13.98 30.46 -14.01
C ASN A 711 -13.80 29.39 -15.09
N PRO A 712 -12.63 29.28 -15.73
CA PRO A 712 -12.40 28.29 -16.79
C PRO A 712 -12.58 26.84 -16.33
N ASN A 713 -12.42 26.54 -15.04
CA ASN A 713 -12.60 25.18 -14.51
C ASN A 713 -14.09 24.75 -14.45
N PHE A 714 -15.00 25.73 -14.40
CA PHE A 714 -16.45 25.52 -14.36
C PHE A 714 -17.08 25.56 -15.75
N ARG A 715 -16.30 25.86 -16.79
CA ARG A 715 -16.78 25.75 -18.17
C ARG A 715 -16.93 24.28 -18.55
N PRO A 716 -18.06 23.88 -19.13
CA PRO A 716 -18.24 22.53 -19.65
C PRO A 716 -17.19 22.24 -20.72
N VAL A 717 -16.48 21.12 -20.54
CA VAL A 717 -15.55 20.50 -21.48
C VAL A 717 -16.13 19.17 -21.95
N SER A 718 -15.44 18.50 -22.88
CA SER A 718 -15.84 17.15 -23.27
C SER A 718 -15.77 16.16 -22.11
N LEU A 719 -16.59 15.11 -22.16
CA LEU A 719 -16.63 14.09 -21.10
C LEU A 719 -15.25 13.46 -20.83
N LYS A 720 -14.46 13.24 -21.89
CA LYS A 720 -13.06 12.77 -21.78
C LYS A 720 -12.15 13.73 -21.02
N GLN A 721 -12.26 15.05 -21.21
CA GLN A 721 -11.44 16.01 -20.45
C GLN A 721 -11.86 16.07 -18.98
N ALA A 722 -13.18 16.10 -18.73
CA ALA A 722 -13.72 16.16 -17.38
C ALA A 722 -13.32 14.93 -16.55
N LEU A 723 -13.41 13.73 -17.13
CA LEU A 723 -13.31 12.47 -16.37
C LEU A 723 -12.00 11.71 -16.56
N ALA A 724 -11.45 11.59 -17.77
CA ALA A 724 -10.40 10.60 -18.03
C ALA A 724 -9.06 10.99 -17.39
N ARG A 725 -8.48 10.08 -16.59
CA ARG A 725 -7.14 10.21 -15.99
C ARG A 725 -6.21 9.08 -16.41
N ASN A 726 -6.62 8.32 -17.42
CA ASN A 726 -5.93 7.18 -17.97
C ASN A 726 -6.40 6.95 -19.42
N LEU A 727 -5.63 6.22 -20.23
CA LEU A 727 -6.15 5.66 -21.48
C LEU A 727 -7.22 4.58 -21.23
N HIS A 728 -7.28 4.11 -19.98
CA HIS A 728 -8.06 2.97 -19.54
C HIS A 728 -8.88 3.26 -18.29
N LEU A 729 -10.20 3.16 -18.42
CA LEU A 729 -11.15 3.43 -17.35
C LEU A 729 -11.71 2.12 -16.77
N CYS A 730 -12.49 2.19 -15.70
CA CYS A 730 -13.36 1.09 -15.26
C CYS A 730 -14.81 1.43 -15.60
N LEU A 731 -15.61 0.42 -15.91
CA LEU A 731 -17.06 0.52 -16.00
C LEU A 731 -17.67 -0.34 -14.88
N ILE A 732 -18.68 0.20 -14.20
CA ILE A 732 -19.45 -0.52 -13.20
C ILE A 732 -20.91 -0.59 -13.65
N ALA A 733 -21.49 -1.80 -13.62
CA ALA A 733 -22.93 -2.00 -13.70
C ALA A 733 -23.49 -2.26 -12.29
N GLU A 734 -24.54 -1.54 -11.93
CA GLU A 734 -25.22 -1.54 -10.63
C GLU A 734 -26.66 -2.01 -10.84
N ILE A 735 -27.03 -3.19 -10.31
CA ILE A 735 -28.43 -3.65 -10.25
C ILE A 735 -29.12 -2.96 -9.08
N ASP A 736 -30.05 -2.06 -9.38
CA ASP A 736 -30.91 -1.41 -8.41
C ASP A 736 -32.26 -2.13 -8.35
N PHE A 737 -32.46 -2.91 -7.28
CA PHE A 737 -33.66 -3.71 -7.05
C PHE A 737 -34.17 -3.54 -5.62
N ASP A 738 -35.28 -2.82 -5.47
CA ASP A 738 -35.82 -2.37 -4.16
C ASP A 738 -36.08 -3.48 -3.14
N PRO A 739 -36.57 -4.69 -3.51
CA PRO A 739 -36.80 -5.77 -2.54
C PRO A 739 -35.53 -6.29 -1.88
N THR A 740 -34.37 -6.16 -2.53
CA THR A 740 -33.09 -6.66 -2.03
C THR A 740 -32.00 -5.61 -2.32
N PRO A 741 -31.94 -4.50 -1.57
CA PRO A 741 -31.01 -3.41 -1.83
C PRO A 741 -29.56 -3.83 -1.54
N ILE A 742 -28.60 -3.19 -2.22
CA ILE A 742 -27.17 -3.37 -1.98
C ILE A 742 -26.80 -2.76 -0.61
N PRO A 743 -26.20 -3.52 0.33
CA PRO A 743 -25.74 -2.97 1.60
C PRO A 743 -24.62 -1.93 1.42
N LEU A 744 -24.57 -0.94 2.31
CA LEU A 744 -23.48 0.05 2.35
C LEU A 744 -22.11 -0.62 2.52
N GLY A 745 -21.10 -0.12 1.79
CA GLY A 745 -19.72 -0.59 1.85
C GLY A 745 -19.43 -1.88 1.08
N LYS A 746 -20.42 -2.40 0.34
CA LYS A 746 -20.25 -3.48 -0.65
C LYS A 746 -19.66 -2.96 -1.95
N ASP A 747 -18.95 -3.80 -2.68
CA ASP A 747 -18.26 -3.42 -3.91
C ASP A 747 -18.24 -4.59 -4.90
N PRO A 748 -17.82 -4.39 -6.17
CA PRO A 748 -17.83 -5.44 -7.19
C PRO A 748 -17.02 -6.70 -6.87
N SER A 749 -16.14 -6.68 -5.86
CA SER A 749 -15.40 -7.88 -5.45
C SER A 749 -16.19 -8.78 -4.49
N ASN A 750 -17.25 -8.27 -3.84
CA ASN A 750 -17.95 -8.97 -2.77
C ASN A 750 -19.48 -8.85 -2.80
N TRP A 751 -20.05 -8.41 -3.94
CA TRP A 751 -21.50 -8.32 -4.13
C TRP A 751 -21.89 -8.51 -5.59
N ASP A 752 -22.82 -9.44 -5.84
CA ASP A 752 -23.25 -9.91 -7.16
C ASP A 752 -24.13 -8.92 -7.95
N LYS A 753 -24.62 -7.85 -7.31
CA LYS A 753 -25.31 -6.73 -7.99
C LYS A 753 -24.38 -5.64 -8.50
N LEU A 754 -23.09 -5.79 -8.29
CA LEU A 754 -22.07 -4.85 -8.71
C LEU A 754 -21.09 -5.57 -9.62
N ALA A 755 -21.11 -5.25 -10.90
CA ALA A 755 -20.16 -5.81 -11.86
C ALA A 755 -19.16 -4.76 -12.28
N GLN A 756 -17.88 -5.03 -12.09
CA GLN A 756 -16.80 -4.23 -12.65
C GLN A 756 -16.28 -4.86 -13.93
N ARG A 757 -15.95 -4.01 -14.89
CA ARG A 757 -15.18 -4.34 -16.08
C ARG A 757 -14.01 -3.39 -16.19
N ASN A 758 -12.79 -3.91 -16.26
CA ASN A 758 -11.64 -3.06 -16.53
C ASN A 758 -11.55 -2.83 -18.04
N ILE A 759 -11.08 -1.64 -18.40
CA ILE A 759 -10.82 -1.25 -19.79
C ILE A 759 -9.29 -1.05 -19.94
N ALA A 760 -8.46 -1.74 -19.13
CA ALA A 760 -7.01 -1.54 -18.98
C ALA A 760 -6.10 -2.42 -19.82
N TRP A 761 -5.24 -1.78 -20.64
CA TRP A 761 -4.23 -2.48 -21.43
C TRP A 761 -3.02 -1.58 -21.70
N SER A 762 -1.85 -1.92 -21.16
CA SER A 762 -0.62 -1.20 -21.50
C SER A 762 0.18 -2.06 -22.49
N ASP A 763 -0.11 -1.90 -23.78
CA ASP A 763 0.59 -2.61 -24.86
C ASP A 763 2.10 -2.30 -24.80
N VAL A 764 2.98 -3.26 -24.56
CA VAL A 764 4.44 -2.99 -24.46
C VAL A 764 5.25 -3.66 -25.56
N GLY A 765 6.36 -3.02 -25.91
CA GLY A 765 7.51 -3.70 -26.51
C GLY A 765 8.61 -3.81 -25.45
N SER A 766 9.86 -3.55 -25.82
CA SER A 766 10.97 -3.30 -24.86
C SER A 766 10.81 -1.99 -24.05
N ALA A 767 9.58 -1.58 -23.71
CA ALA A 767 9.24 -0.32 -23.07
C ALA A 767 8.37 -0.57 -21.82
N GLN A 768 8.19 0.45 -20.99
CA GLN A 768 7.52 0.33 -19.70
C GLN A 768 5.98 0.18 -19.83
N ALA A 769 5.36 -0.65 -18.99
CA ALA A 769 3.91 -0.68 -18.82
C ALA A 769 3.49 0.30 -17.73
N VAL A 770 2.45 1.10 -17.96
CA VAL A 770 2.03 2.17 -17.04
C VAL A 770 0.51 2.26 -16.95
N THR A 771 0.01 2.50 -15.74
CA THR A 771 -1.40 2.79 -15.49
C THR A 771 -1.54 3.74 -14.30
N THR A 772 -2.41 4.74 -14.43
CA THR A 772 -2.86 5.49 -13.25
C THR A 772 -3.88 4.64 -12.49
N PHE A 773 -4.01 4.88 -11.19
CA PHE A 773 -4.94 4.17 -10.33
C PHE A 773 -5.37 5.03 -9.13
N GLU A 774 -6.43 4.61 -8.46
CA GLU A 774 -6.98 5.26 -7.27
C GLU A 774 -7.16 4.24 -6.14
N ILE A 775 -6.76 4.62 -4.92
CA ILE A 775 -6.83 3.77 -3.71
C ILE A 775 -7.47 4.51 -2.55
N ARG A 776 -8.14 3.77 -1.67
CA ARG A 776 -8.77 4.33 -0.46
C ARG A 776 -7.71 4.43 0.65
N PRO A 777 -7.52 5.57 1.33
CA PRO A 777 -6.64 5.64 2.50
C PRO A 777 -7.15 4.79 3.65
N THR A 778 -6.24 4.35 4.52
CA THR A 778 -6.62 3.76 5.80
C THR A 778 -7.43 4.80 6.61
N PRO A 779 -8.55 4.42 7.27
CA PRO A 779 -9.26 5.33 8.15
C PRO A 779 -8.36 5.90 9.26
N MET A 780 -8.46 7.21 9.54
CA MET A 780 -7.74 7.80 10.68
C MET A 780 -8.27 7.25 12.01
N GLY A 781 -7.37 6.99 12.96
CA GLY A 781 -7.73 6.55 14.31
C GLY A 781 -8.23 5.11 14.37
N LEU A 782 -7.58 4.19 13.66
CA LEU A 782 -7.88 2.76 13.77
C LEU A 782 -7.85 2.31 15.25
N PRO A 783 -8.84 1.52 15.70
CA PRO A 783 -8.82 0.92 17.03
C PRO A 783 -7.56 0.08 17.25
N ALA A 784 -7.04 0.10 18.49
CA ALA A 784 -5.88 -0.68 18.87
C ALA A 784 -6.08 -2.17 18.53
N GLY A 785 -5.07 -2.77 17.89
CA GLY A 785 -5.09 -4.16 17.43
C GLY A 785 -5.59 -4.36 16.00
N GLN A 786 -6.24 -3.38 15.37
CA GLN A 786 -6.64 -3.49 13.97
C GLN A 786 -5.47 -3.22 13.03
N THR A 787 -5.47 -3.92 11.90
CA THR A 787 -4.38 -3.82 10.91
C THR A 787 -4.68 -2.70 9.90
N PRO A 788 -3.75 -1.78 9.58
CA PRO A 788 -3.92 -0.82 8.49
C PRO A 788 -4.31 -1.49 7.16
N ASP A 789 -4.96 -0.75 6.25
CA ASP A 789 -5.27 -1.27 4.92
C ASP A 789 -3.98 -1.57 4.15
N GLU A 790 -4.05 -2.50 3.20
CA GLU A 790 -2.90 -2.93 2.40
C GLU A 790 -3.27 -2.95 0.91
N LEU A 791 -2.36 -2.50 0.04
CA LEU A 791 -2.35 -2.94 -1.35
C LEU A 791 -1.65 -4.28 -1.42
N MET A 792 -2.33 -5.24 -2.04
CA MET A 792 -1.79 -6.55 -2.38
C MET A 792 -1.59 -6.58 -3.89
N ILE A 793 -0.33 -6.56 -4.33
CA ILE A 793 0.05 -6.59 -5.74
C ILE A 793 0.57 -7.97 -6.08
N ASP A 794 -0.24 -8.73 -6.79
CA ASP A 794 0.13 -10.01 -7.37
C ASP A 794 0.78 -9.78 -8.73
N TRP A 795 2.08 -10.05 -8.80
CA TRP A 795 2.88 -9.83 -10.01
C TRP A 795 2.73 -10.94 -11.04
N GLY A 796 1.95 -11.99 -10.75
CA GLY A 796 1.61 -13.06 -11.68
C GLY A 796 2.80 -13.54 -12.52
N SER A 797 2.63 -13.47 -13.84
CA SER A 797 3.61 -13.95 -14.82
C SER A 797 4.63 -12.89 -15.27
N THR A 798 4.71 -11.73 -14.59
CA THR A 798 5.60 -10.63 -15.02
C THR A 798 7.02 -11.10 -15.35
N PRO A 799 7.66 -10.53 -16.39
CA PRO A 799 8.96 -11.02 -16.85
C PRO A 799 10.01 -11.02 -15.73
N PRO A 800 10.80 -12.09 -15.56
CA PRO A 800 11.89 -12.13 -14.59
C PRO A 800 12.84 -10.93 -14.77
N GLY A 801 13.21 -10.30 -13.65
CA GLY A 801 14.07 -9.10 -13.64
C GLY A 801 13.32 -7.78 -13.82
N SER A 802 11.99 -7.79 -13.98
CA SER A 802 11.21 -6.55 -13.99
C SER A 802 11.22 -5.85 -12.62
N THR A 803 11.04 -4.54 -12.63
CA THR A 803 10.87 -3.72 -11.42
C THR A 803 9.61 -2.88 -11.52
N ALA A 804 8.97 -2.63 -10.39
CA ALA A 804 7.78 -1.80 -10.30
C ALA A 804 8.04 -0.54 -9.49
N GLN A 805 7.38 0.55 -9.90
CA GLN A 805 7.35 1.84 -9.22
C GLN A 805 5.91 2.20 -8.88
N ILE A 806 5.68 2.62 -7.64
CA ILE A 806 4.38 3.05 -7.12
C ILE A 806 4.53 4.49 -6.67
N TYR A 807 3.98 5.42 -7.45
CA TYR A 807 4.02 6.85 -7.14
C TYR A 807 2.70 7.30 -6.51
N LEU A 808 2.78 7.86 -5.29
CA LEU A 808 1.64 8.34 -4.51
C LEU A 808 1.98 9.75 -3.97
N PRO A 809 1.65 10.84 -4.69
CA PRO A 809 2.04 12.20 -4.28
C PRO A 809 1.43 12.67 -2.96
N ALA A 810 0.32 12.08 -2.53
CA ALA A 810 -0.32 12.41 -1.26
C ALA A 810 0.36 11.77 -0.04
N VAL A 811 1.35 10.89 -0.27
CA VAL A 811 1.94 10.02 0.76
C VAL A 811 3.46 10.09 0.67
N LYS A 812 4.17 10.18 1.80
CA LYS A 812 5.62 10.03 1.80
C LYS A 812 5.99 8.56 1.74
N ALA A 813 6.91 8.20 0.86
CA ALA A 813 7.43 6.85 0.75
C ALA A 813 8.04 6.36 2.07
N ALA A 814 8.64 7.25 2.86
CA ALA A 814 9.19 6.94 4.19
C ALA A 814 8.11 6.44 5.17
N ASP A 815 6.92 7.03 5.16
CA ASP A 815 5.83 6.63 6.06
C ASP A 815 5.32 5.22 5.72
N VAL A 816 5.22 4.91 4.42
CA VAL A 816 4.85 3.56 3.96
C VAL A 816 5.90 2.53 4.36
N LEU A 817 7.19 2.86 4.22
CA LEU A 817 8.28 1.97 4.63
C LEU A 817 8.28 1.75 6.15
N ALA A 818 8.08 2.82 6.95
CA ALA A 818 7.98 2.71 8.40
C ALA A 818 6.80 1.83 8.83
N MET A 819 5.65 1.94 8.17
CA MET A 819 4.51 1.04 8.41
C MET A 819 4.83 -0.40 7.98
N ALA A 820 5.50 -0.59 6.85
CA ALA A 820 5.83 -1.93 6.34
C ALA A 820 6.78 -2.65 7.30
N THR A 821 7.79 -1.95 7.85
CA THR A 821 8.70 -2.48 8.88
C THR A 821 7.97 -2.88 10.16
N LYS A 822 6.89 -2.16 10.53
CA LYS A 822 6.07 -2.50 11.71
C LYS A 822 5.14 -3.69 11.45
N MET A 823 4.58 -3.78 10.24
CA MET A 823 3.53 -4.74 9.92
C MET A 823 4.07 -6.07 9.42
N TYR A 824 5.25 -6.09 8.79
CA TYR A 824 5.76 -7.24 8.05
C TYR A 824 7.07 -7.75 8.64
N THR A 825 7.22 -9.07 8.64
CA THR A 825 8.48 -9.70 9.05
C THR A 825 9.64 -9.31 8.14
N SER A 826 9.35 -9.14 6.85
CA SER A 826 10.29 -8.60 5.87
C SER A 826 9.52 -7.97 4.71
N HIS A 827 10.15 -7.03 3.99
CA HIS A 827 9.55 -6.48 2.77
C HIS A 827 10.62 -6.10 1.74
N ARG A 828 10.22 -6.08 0.46
CA ARG A 828 11.10 -5.72 -0.67
C ARG A 828 10.88 -4.29 -1.18
N LEU A 829 10.15 -3.47 -0.42
CA LEU A 829 9.91 -2.06 -0.71
C LEU A 829 11.17 -1.23 -0.43
N THR A 830 11.48 -0.33 -1.35
CA THR A 830 12.58 0.65 -1.23
C THR A 830 12.08 2.02 -1.65
N ARG A 831 12.72 3.08 -1.15
CA ARG A 831 12.42 4.45 -1.55
C ARG A 831 13.20 4.79 -2.84
N LEU A 832 12.49 5.21 -3.88
CA LEU A 832 13.11 5.76 -5.10
C LEU A 832 13.23 7.28 -5.04
N ASP A 833 12.17 7.95 -4.59
CA ASP A 833 12.12 9.39 -4.31
C ASP A 833 11.13 9.66 -3.16
N GLU A 834 10.90 10.92 -2.80
CA GLU A 834 10.04 11.30 -1.66
C GLU A 834 8.65 10.66 -1.67
N HIS A 835 8.09 10.43 -2.86
CA HIS A 835 6.71 9.97 -3.07
C HIS A 835 6.62 8.68 -3.90
N THR A 836 7.75 8.01 -4.16
CA THR A 836 7.80 6.82 -5.02
C THR A 836 8.47 5.66 -4.30
N LEU A 837 7.72 4.56 -4.20
CA LEU A 837 8.22 3.27 -3.78
C LEU A 837 8.70 2.48 -5.00
N GLN A 838 9.70 1.64 -4.79
CA GLN A 838 10.19 0.68 -5.79
C GLN A 838 10.29 -0.72 -5.18
N CYS A 839 9.95 -1.73 -5.97
CA CYS A 839 10.17 -3.14 -5.64
C CYS A 839 10.50 -3.96 -6.90
N LYS A 840 11.05 -5.16 -6.69
CA LYS A 840 11.18 -6.17 -7.76
C LYS A 840 9.83 -6.85 -7.98
N THR A 841 9.49 -7.16 -9.23
CA THR A 841 8.31 -7.99 -9.50
C THR A 841 8.60 -9.46 -9.20
N GLY A 842 7.53 -10.26 -9.05
CA GLY A 842 7.57 -11.69 -8.76
C GLY A 842 6.96 -12.02 -7.40
N GLY A 843 6.12 -13.05 -7.35
CA GLY A 843 5.29 -13.35 -6.18
C GLY A 843 4.26 -12.25 -5.90
N ILE A 844 3.95 -12.05 -4.62
CA ILE A 844 3.05 -10.98 -4.16
C ILE A 844 3.85 -9.93 -3.39
N THR A 845 3.55 -8.64 -3.60
CA THR A 845 4.05 -7.54 -2.78
C THR A 845 2.90 -6.92 -2.01
N TYR A 846 3.07 -6.80 -0.69
CA TYR A 846 2.16 -6.07 0.19
C TYR A 846 2.71 -4.67 0.45
N VAL A 847 1.83 -3.67 0.38
CA VAL A 847 2.16 -2.25 0.63
C VAL A 847 1.15 -1.71 1.61
N PRO A 848 1.52 -1.31 2.83
CA PRO A 848 0.58 -0.74 3.77
C PRO A 848 0.13 0.63 3.26
N VAL A 849 -1.15 0.93 3.41
CA VAL A 849 -1.75 2.18 2.94
C VAL A 849 -1.79 3.16 4.11
N PRO A 850 -1.11 4.32 4.04
CA PRO A 850 -1.12 5.25 5.15
C PRO A 850 -2.50 5.86 5.43
N PRO A 851 -2.77 6.27 6.68
CA PRO A 851 -4.02 6.92 7.03
C PRO A 851 -4.27 8.19 6.22
N GLY A 852 -5.54 8.48 5.94
CA GLY A 852 -5.92 9.67 5.19
C GLY A 852 -7.37 10.10 5.40
N GLY A 853 -7.74 11.21 4.74
CA GLY A 853 -9.09 11.75 4.78
C GLY A 853 -10.09 10.98 3.91
N ASN A 854 -11.25 11.60 3.66
CA ASN A 854 -12.34 10.98 2.89
C ASN A 854 -12.14 10.99 1.37
N ILE A 855 -11.03 11.55 0.87
CA ILE A 855 -10.68 11.60 -0.54
C ILE A 855 -9.66 10.51 -0.83
N ASN A 856 -9.87 9.77 -1.89
CA ASN A 856 -8.96 8.69 -2.29
C ASN A 856 -7.61 9.23 -2.77
N TYR A 857 -6.54 8.45 -2.61
CA TYR A 857 -5.24 8.78 -3.17
C TYR A 857 -5.20 8.47 -4.66
N ALA A 858 -4.69 9.42 -5.45
CA ALA A 858 -4.37 9.22 -6.85
C ALA A 858 -2.93 8.70 -6.97
N GLY A 859 -2.69 7.74 -7.85
CA GLY A 859 -1.39 7.11 -8.01
C GLY A 859 -1.04 6.70 -9.45
N LEU A 860 0.24 6.40 -9.66
CA LEU A 860 0.76 5.83 -10.91
C LEU A 860 1.53 4.55 -10.60
N LEU A 861 1.08 3.45 -11.21
CA LEU A 861 1.80 2.17 -11.22
C LEU A 861 2.58 2.05 -12.53
N SER A 862 3.81 1.57 -12.42
CA SER A 862 4.79 1.61 -13.49
C SER A 862 5.66 0.35 -13.44
N VAL A 863 5.55 -0.53 -14.43
CA VAL A 863 6.31 -1.80 -14.51
C VAL A 863 7.37 -1.69 -15.61
N VAL A 864 8.63 -1.58 -15.19
CA VAL A 864 9.80 -1.61 -16.07
C VAL A 864 10.14 -3.06 -16.38
N VAL A 865 9.98 -3.43 -17.65
CA VAL A 865 10.29 -4.77 -18.18
C VAL A 865 11.71 -4.84 -18.74
N PRO A 866 12.32 -6.03 -18.85
CA PRO A 866 13.62 -6.23 -19.50
C PRO A 866 13.65 -5.78 -20.97
N GLU A 867 14.86 -5.52 -21.49
CA GLU A 867 15.06 -5.04 -22.87
C GLU A 867 14.59 -6.03 -23.97
N HIS A 868 14.55 -7.32 -23.64
CA HIS A 868 14.15 -8.38 -24.57
C HIS A 868 12.95 -9.15 -24.02
N LEU A 869 11.82 -9.03 -24.72
CA LEU A 869 10.59 -9.78 -24.42
C LEU A 869 10.19 -10.64 -25.62
N PRO A 870 9.72 -11.88 -25.41
CA PRO A 870 9.18 -12.71 -26.47
C PRO A 870 7.90 -12.10 -27.05
N HIS A 871 7.87 -11.91 -28.36
CA HIS A 871 6.69 -11.39 -29.06
C HIS A 871 5.49 -12.32 -28.93
N GLY A 872 4.29 -11.75 -28.70
CA GLY A 872 3.04 -12.51 -28.59
C GLY A 872 2.72 -13.03 -27.19
N ASN A 873 3.63 -12.85 -26.22
CA ASN A 873 3.34 -13.12 -24.82
C ASN A 873 2.42 -12.06 -24.23
N THR A 874 1.61 -12.45 -23.26
CA THR A 874 0.81 -11.56 -22.43
C THR A 874 1.14 -11.80 -20.96
N TYR A 875 1.35 -10.72 -20.21
CA TYR A 875 1.61 -10.74 -18.78
C TYR A 875 0.51 -10.01 -18.03
N THR A 876 0.22 -10.45 -16.80
CA THR A 876 -0.85 -9.86 -15.96
C THR A 876 -0.29 -9.43 -14.61
N VAL A 877 -0.84 -8.34 -14.09
CA VAL A 877 -0.62 -7.86 -12.72
C VAL A 877 -1.97 -7.59 -12.10
N ALA A 878 -2.27 -8.20 -10.96
CA ALA A 878 -3.50 -7.96 -10.22
C ALA A 878 -3.20 -7.13 -8.97
N VAL A 879 -3.88 -6.00 -8.83
CA VAL A 879 -3.75 -5.11 -7.67
C VAL A 879 -5.06 -5.14 -6.91
N ARG A 880 -5.00 -5.46 -5.62
CA ARG A 880 -6.15 -5.53 -4.71
C ARG A 880 -5.91 -4.61 -3.53
N GLN A 881 -6.98 -4.07 -2.96
CA GLN A 881 -6.91 -3.44 -1.65
C GLN A 881 -7.60 -4.31 -0.60
N VAL A 882 -6.96 -4.44 0.56
CA VAL A 882 -7.38 -5.31 1.67
C VAL A 882 -7.62 -4.46 2.92
N THR A 883 -8.70 -4.72 3.64
CA THR A 883 -9.07 -4.04 4.90
C THR A 883 -9.55 -5.03 5.97
N ASN A 884 -9.80 -4.55 7.19
CA ASN A 884 -10.35 -5.35 8.29
C ASN A 884 -11.83 -5.71 8.07
N ALA A 885 -12.21 -6.87 8.58
CA ALA A 885 -13.59 -7.35 8.65
C ALA A 885 -13.82 -8.08 9.98
N PHE A 886 -15.05 -8.01 10.49
CA PHE A 886 -15.40 -8.48 11.82
C PHE A 886 -16.72 -9.23 11.83
N GLY A 887 -16.84 -10.18 12.75
CA GLY A 887 -18.03 -11.02 12.88
C GLY A 887 -18.07 -11.71 14.23
N ARG A 888 -19.15 -12.47 14.46
CA ARG A 888 -19.34 -13.25 15.69
C ARG A 888 -19.24 -14.73 15.36
N ARG A 889 -18.51 -15.47 16.20
CA ARG A 889 -18.36 -16.92 16.03
C ARG A 889 -19.71 -17.61 16.17
N THR A 890 -20.11 -18.39 15.16
CA THR A 890 -21.26 -19.29 15.26
C THR A 890 -20.84 -20.57 16.00
N PRO A 891 -21.56 -21.01 17.06
CA PRO A 891 -21.24 -22.27 17.74
C PRO A 891 -21.38 -23.45 16.77
N PRO A 892 -20.50 -24.46 16.83
CA PRO A 892 -20.71 -25.68 16.05
C PRO A 892 -22.05 -26.35 16.41
N PRO A 893 -22.68 -27.10 15.49
CA PRO A 893 -23.89 -27.85 15.79
C PRO A 893 -23.63 -28.78 16.98
N PRO A 894 -24.51 -28.83 18.00
CA PRO A 894 -24.31 -29.72 19.13
C PRO A 894 -24.37 -31.19 18.67
N PRO A 895 -23.48 -32.06 19.18
CA PRO A 895 -23.63 -33.50 18.98
C PRO A 895 -24.97 -33.99 19.57
N PRO A 896 -25.55 -35.08 19.05
CA PRO A 896 -26.80 -35.63 19.60
C PRO A 896 -26.67 -35.89 21.12
N PRO A 897 -27.68 -35.55 21.92
CA PRO A 897 -27.52 -35.41 23.36
C PRO A 897 -27.24 -36.76 24.03
N ALA A 898 -26.08 -36.87 24.69
CA ALA A 898 -25.89 -37.83 25.77
C ALA A 898 -26.57 -37.29 27.03
N ILE A 899 -27.45 -38.08 27.62
CA ILE A 899 -28.16 -37.75 28.85
C ILE A 899 -27.15 -37.74 30.00
N THR A 900 -26.73 -36.57 30.50
CA THR A 900 -26.42 -36.38 31.94
C THR A 900 -26.24 -34.91 32.35
N GLU A 901 -26.97 -34.57 33.42
CA GLU A 901 -26.83 -33.53 34.44
C GLU A 901 -26.45 -32.06 34.08
N ARG A 902 -27.39 -31.17 34.46
CA ARG A 902 -27.31 -29.71 34.41
C ARG A 902 -26.21 -29.17 35.33
N ARG A 903 -25.07 -28.77 34.75
CA ARG A 903 -24.21 -27.73 35.33
C ARG A 903 -24.61 -26.38 34.74
N ARG A 904 -24.86 -25.38 35.59
CA ARG A 904 -25.02 -23.98 35.15
C ARG A 904 -23.70 -23.49 34.55
N THR A 905 -23.60 -23.47 33.23
CA THR A 905 -22.54 -22.78 32.50
C THR A 905 -22.85 -21.30 32.43
N ALA A 906 -21.89 -20.46 32.83
CA ALA A 906 -21.94 -19.03 32.58
C ALA A 906 -22.14 -18.78 31.08
N VAL A 907 -22.97 -17.81 30.73
CA VAL A 907 -23.13 -17.33 29.35
C VAL A 907 -21.81 -16.65 28.97
N VAL A 908 -20.97 -17.35 28.21
CA VAL A 908 -19.79 -16.77 27.57
C VAL A 908 -20.32 -15.99 26.36
N GLU A 909 -20.20 -14.66 26.39
CA GLU A 909 -20.41 -13.81 25.21
C GLU A 909 -19.57 -14.38 24.04
N PRO A 910 -20.14 -14.60 22.84
CA PRO A 910 -19.39 -15.16 21.73
C PRO A 910 -18.24 -14.23 21.34
N ALA A 911 -17.02 -14.77 21.31
CA ALA A 911 -15.82 -14.02 20.93
C ALA A 911 -15.97 -13.42 19.52
N GLN A 912 -15.67 -12.12 19.40
CA GLN A 912 -15.55 -11.43 18.13
C GLN A 912 -14.36 -12.03 17.36
N ILE A 913 -14.58 -12.39 16.09
CA ILE A 913 -13.52 -12.84 15.18
C ILE A 913 -13.20 -11.72 14.19
N GLU A 914 -11.92 -11.60 13.86
CA GLU A 914 -11.38 -10.63 12.92
C GLU A 914 -10.70 -11.37 11.78
N TRP A 915 -10.93 -10.89 10.56
CA TRP A 915 -10.25 -11.35 9.35
C TRP A 915 -10.08 -10.17 8.40
N ARG A 916 -9.50 -10.42 7.23
CA ARG A 916 -9.25 -9.41 6.21
C ARG A 916 -10.17 -9.64 5.00
N ARG A 917 -10.54 -8.58 4.29
CA ARG A 917 -11.36 -8.70 3.07
C ARG A 917 -10.84 -7.82 1.95
N VAL A 918 -11.06 -8.23 0.71
CA VAL A 918 -10.84 -7.38 -0.46
C VAL A 918 -11.98 -6.37 -0.58
N VAL A 919 -11.64 -5.11 -0.91
CA VAL A 919 -12.60 -4.01 -1.11
C VAL A 919 -12.63 -3.46 -2.54
N GLY A 920 -11.86 -4.10 -3.41
CA GLY A 920 -11.77 -3.77 -4.82
C GLY A 920 -10.42 -4.15 -5.39
N ALA A 921 -10.38 -4.25 -6.71
CA ALA A 921 -9.22 -4.71 -7.44
C ALA A 921 -9.26 -4.24 -8.89
N PHE A 922 -8.08 -4.19 -9.50
CA PHE A 922 -7.95 -4.06 -10.95
C PHE A 922 -6.85 -4.97 -11.48
N GLN A 923 -6.92 -5.29 -12.76
CA GLN A 923 -5.89 -6.04 -13.47
C GLN A 923 -5.27 -5.15 -14.54
N LEU A 924 -3.95 -5.16 -14.61
CA LEU A 924 -3.19 -4.60 -15.71
C LEU A 924 -2.74 -5.74 -16.62
N THR A 925 -3.22 -5.74 -17.85
CA THR A 925 -2.73 -6.66 -18.89
C THR A 925 -1.66 -5.97 -19.73
N ILE A 926 -0.56 -6.69 -19.94
CA ILE A 926 0.68 -6.22 -20.58
C ILE A 926 1.00 -7.15 -21.76
N PRO A 927 0.34 -6.96 -22.92
CA PRO A 927 0.63 -7.75 -24.11
C PRO A 927 1.90 -7.25 -24.82
N VAL A 928 2.72 -8.18 -25.31
CA VAL A 928 3.97 -7.88 -26.00
C VAL A 928 3.77 -7.84 -27.51
N LYS A 929 3.96 -6.66 -28.11
CA LYS A 929 3.82 -6.44 -29.56
C LYS A 929 5.06 -5.82 -30.17
N ALA A 930 5.15 -5.91 -31.50
CA ALA A 930 6.25 -5.29 -32.24
C ALA A 930 6.21 -3.76 -32.12
N LYS A 931 7.36 -3.13 -31.85
CA LYS A 931 7.46 -1.66 -31.69
C LYS A 931 6.83 -0.89 -32.86
N ALA A 932 7.04 -1.37 -34.10
CA ALA A 932 6.50 -0.76 -35.32
C ALA A 932 4.96 -0.75 -35.38
N THR A 933 4.29 -1.76 -34.80
CA THR A 933 2.81 -1.81 -34.76
C THR A 933 2.22 -0.95 -33.65
N LEU A 934 3.02 -0.62 -32.63
CA LEU A 934 2.58 0.20 -31.49
C LEU A 934 2.71 1.70 -31.76
N LEU A 935 3.75 2.12 -32.49
CA LEU A 935 4.10 3.53 -32.62
C LEU A 935 2.93 4.42 -33.04
N LYS A 936 2.20 4.07 -34.11
CA LYS A 936 1.11 4.91 -34.62
C LYS A 936 0.01 5.11 -33.58
N ARG A 937 -0.37 4.06 -32.86
CA ARG A 937 -1.39 4.12 -31.81
C ARG A 937 -0.90 4.94 -30.61
N GLU A 938 0.33 4.67 -30.16
CA GLU A 938 0.94 5.37 -29.03
C GLU A 938 1.04 6.88 -29.26
N GLU A 939 1.38 7.31 -30.48
CA GLU A 939 1.42 8.74 -30.80
C GLU A 939 0.04 9.40 -30.81
N ARG A 940 -0.99 8.70 -31.29
CA ARG A 940 -2.39 9.20 -31.25
C ARG A 940 -2.89 9.30 -29.82
N ASP A 941 -2.60 8.28 -29.01
CA ASP A 941 -2.95 8.24 -27.60
C ASP A 941 -2.25 9.36 -26.83
N TYR A 942 -0.95 9.57 -27.07
CA TYR A 942 -0.19 10.67 -26.50
C TYR A 942 -0.78 12.04 -26.88
N SER A 943 -1.19 12.24 -28.14
CA SER A 943 -1.83 13.48 -28.61
C SER A 943 -3.14 13.78 -27.88
N VAL A 944 -3.98 12.76 -27.62
CA VAL A 944 -5.22 12.92 -26.83
C VAL A 944 -4.91 13.19 -25.37
N LEU A 945 -3.97 12.47 -24.77
CA LEU A 945 -3.60 12.66 -23.38
C LEU A 945 -3.03 14.07 -23.13
N LEU A 946 -2.22 14.60 -24.05
CA LEU A 946 -1.75 15.98 -23.99
C LEU A 946 -2.91 16.98 -23.95
N TRP A 947 -3.97 16.72 -24.73
CA TRP A 947 -5.17 17.58 -24.76
C TRP A 947 -6.07 17.43 -23.54
N ILE A 948 -6.14 16.23 -22.95
CA ILE A 948 -6.77 16.03 -21.64
C ILE A 948 -6.01 16.81 -20.56
N ALA A 949 -4.68 16.82 -20.62
CA ALA A 949 -3.82 17.50 -19.65
C ALA A 949 -4.09 19.00 -19.57
N GLU A 950 -4.42 19.65 -20.70
CA GLU A 950 -4.74 21.08 -20.76
C GLU A 950 -5.93 21.47 -19.88
N ALA A 951 -6.82 20.51 -19.58
CA ALA A 951 -8.00 20.72 -18.76
C ALA A 951 -7.76 20.48 -17.26
N ILE A 952 -6.70 19.76 -16.85
CA ILE A 952 -6.49 19.36 -15.46
C ILE A 952 -5.83 20.51 -14.67
N PRO A 953 -6.52 21.12 -13.68
CA PRO A 953 -5.96 22.24 -12.92
C PRO A 953 -4.72 21.84 -12.11
N HIS A 954 -3.75 22.75 -11.96
CA HIS A 954 -2.50 22.47 -11.24
C HIS A 954 -2.67 22.05 -9.77
N HIS A 955 -3.73 22.53 -9.11
CA HIS A 955 -4.05 22.17 -7.72
C HIS A 955 -4.83 20.86 -7.59
N ASN A 956 -5.30 20.28 -8.70
CA ASN A 956 -6.02 19.02 -8.67
C ASN A 956 -5.05 17.87 -8.34
N ARG A 957 -5.47 16.92 -7.48
CA ARG A 957 -4.63 15.78 -7.05
C ARG A 957 -4.10 14.92 -8.20
N TRP A 958 -4.79 14.91 -9.34
CA TRP A 958 -4.37 14.19 -10.53
C TRP A 958 -3.28 14.89 -11.32
N HIS A 959 -3.10 16.21 -11.19
CA HIS A 959 -2.11 16.96 -11.95
C HIS A 959 -0.68 16.38 -11.83
N PRO A 960 -0.12 16.14 -10.63
CA PRO A 960 1.21 15.53 -10.50
C PRO A 960 1.27 14.09 -11.04
N VAL A 961 0.20 13.31 -10.88
CA VAL A 961 0.11 11.92 -11.36
C VAL A 961 0.08 11.88 -12.89
N PHE A 962 -0.79 12.68 -13.50
CA PHE A 962 -1.00 12.74 -14.93
C PHE A 962 0.20 13.34 -15.66
N SER A 963 0.87 14.33 -15.06
CA SER A 963 2.14 14.85 -15.58
C SER A 963 3.22 13.76 -15.67
N ARG A 964 3.37 12.94 -14.62
CA ARG A 964 4.31 11.80 -14.62
C ARG A 964 3.86 10.72 -15.62
N TYR A 965 2.55 10.49 -15.75
CA TYR A 965 1.99 9.57 -16.74
C TYR A 965 2.35 9.98 -18.18
N LEU A 966 2.16 11.26 -18.54
CA LEU A 966 2.56 11.81 -19.85
C LEU A 966 4.05 11.64 -20.14
N GLN A 967 4.91 11.84 -19.14
CA GLN A 967 6.36 11.61 -19.29
C GLN A 967 6.66 10.15 -19.63
N ARG A 968 5.94 9.19 -19.03
CA ARG A 968 6.10 7.76 -19.35
C ARG A 968 5.62 7.42 -20.76
N ILE A 969 4.46 7.94 -21.17
CA ILE A 969 3.95 7.75 -22.54
C ILE A 969 4.88 8.37 -23.57
N ALA A 970 5.40 9.58 -23.33
CA ALA A 970 6.41 10.22 -24.20
C ALA A 970 7.69 9.37 -24.32
N GLY A 971 8.12 8.74 -23.21
CA GLY A 971 9.20 7.77 -23.20
C GLY A 971 8.92 6.55 -24.07
N ARG A 972 7.69 6.00 -24.03
CA ARG A 972 7.26 4.89 -24.90
C ARG A 972 7.25 5.28 -26.37
N VAL A 973 6.72 6.45 -26.73
CA VAL A 973 6.80 6.99 -28.11
C VAL A 973 8.24 7.00 -28.60
N SER A 974 9.16 7.54 -27.79
CA SER A 974 10.59 7.58 -28.12
C SER A 974 11.18 6.17 -28.28
N ALA A 975 10.86 5.25 -27.36
CA ALA A 975 11.33 3.86 -27.38
C ALA A 975 10.81 3.05 -28.57
N PHE A 976 9.67 3.45 -29.14
CA PHE A 976 9.09 2.87 -30.36
C PHE A 976 9.58 3.54 -31.66
N GLY A 977 10.45 4.56 -31.56
CA GLY A 977 11.06 5.25 -32.70
C GLY A 977 10.36 6.53 -33.15
N GLY A 978 9.38 7.02 -32.38
CA GLY A 978 8.73 8.32 -32.59
C GLY A 978 9.48 9.47 -31.94
N ASN A 979 8.98 10.69 -32.16
CA ASN A 979 9.47 11.88 -31.47
C ASN A 979 8.31 12.59 -30.75
N PRO A 980 8.19 12.45 -29.41
CA PRO A 980 7.09 13.06 -28.67
C PRO A 980 7.08 14.59 -28.76
N ALA A 981 8.22 15.25 -29.00
CA ALA A 981 8.28 16.70 -29.15
C ALA A 981 7.57 17.22 -30.41
N HIS A 982 7.25 16.35 -31.37
CA HIS A 982 6.56 16.70 -32.62
C HIS A 982 5.05 16.45 -32.57
N ILE A 983 4.53 15.91 -31.47
CA ILE A 983 3.13 15.55 -31.30
C ILE A 983 2.44 16.67 -30.55
N LEU A 984 1.33 17.16 -31.11
CA LEU A 984 0.55 18.25 -30.51
C LEU A 984 -0.71 17.72 -29.81
N PRO A 985 -1.20 18.42 -28.78
CA PRO A 985 -2.52 18.14 -28.20
C PRO A 985 -3.61 18.10 -29.29
N SER A 986 -4.42 17.05 -29.34
CA SER A 986 -5.58 16.97 -30.23
C SER A 986 -6.71 16.12 -29.65
N PRO A 987 -7.98 16.59 -29.69
CA PRO A 987 -9.13 15.81 -29.26
C PRO A 987 -9.42 14.57 -30.12
N THR A 988 -8.85 14.49 -31.32
CA THR A 988 -9.05 13.39 -32.29
C THR A 988 -7.87 12.42 -32.37
N GLY A 989 -6.74 12.74 -31.72
CA GLY A 989 -5.49 11.99 -31.85
C GLY A 989 -4.73 12.23 -33.16
N GLU A 990 -5.22 13.11 -34.03
CA GLU A 990 -4.56 13.47 -35.31
C GLU A 990 -3.52 14.60 -35.17
N GLY A 991 -2.91 14.75 -34.00
CA GLY A 991 -1.86 15.75 -33.78
C GLY A 991 -0.55 15.39 -34.47
N ARG A 992 -0.51 15.28 -35.81
CA ARG A 992 0.72 15.08 -36.61
C ARG A 992 0.98 16.19 -37.64
N HIS A 993 2.26 16.58 -37.64
CA HIS A 993 3.10 17.30 -38.60
C HIS A 993 2.53 17.83 -39.94
N LEU A 994 2.98 19.04 -40.30
CA LEU A 994 3.15 19.45 -41.70
C LEU A 994 3.99 18.37 -42.45
N PRO A 995 3.71 18.05 -43.72
CA PRO A 995 4.33 16.91 -44.41
C PRO A 995 5.86 17.02 -44.46
N GLY A 996 6.51 15.86 -44.38
CA GLY A 996 7.93 15.72 -44.14
C GLY A 996 8.86 16.46 -45.10
N LYS A 997 10.06 16.74 -44.58
CA LYS A 997 11.28 16.57 -45.36
C LYS A 997 12.15 15.57 -44.62
N GLU A 998 12.32 14.40 -45.23
CA GLU A 998 13.60 13.71 -45.10
C GLU A 998 14.69 14.70 -45.52
N GLY A 999 15.60 15.01 -44.60
CA GLY A 999 16.78 15.83 -44.90
C GLY A 999 17.19 16.79 -43.81
N GLY A 1000 17.93 16.28 -42.82
CA GLY A 1000 18.98 17.02 -42.10
C GLY A 1000 18.55 17.93 -40.93
N PRO A 1001 19.38 18.04 -39.89
CA PRO A 1001 19.19 19.03 -38.83
C PRO A 1001 19.66 20.42 -39.31
N GLU A 1002 19.04 21.44 -38.72
CA GLU A 1002 19.38 22.88 -38.75
C GLU A 1002 18.53 23.83 -39.63
N ALA A 1003 18.20 24.98 -39.01
CA ALA A 1003 17.99 26.31 -39.62
C ALA A 1003 16.57 26.92 -39.70
N ARG A 1004 15.61 26.64 -38.79
CA ARG A 1004 14.39 27.47 -38.67
C ARG A 1004 14.20 28.06 -37.27
N ARG A 1005 13.76 29.33 -37.20
CA ARG A 1005 13.42 30.05 -35.97
C ARG A 1005 11.96 30.49 -35.99
N ALA A 1006 11.31 30.41 -34.84
CA ALA A 1006 9.92 30.84 -34.68
C ALA A 1006 9.86 32.06 -33.76
N PHE A 1007 9.05 33.04 -34.14
CA PHE A 1007 8.84 34.27 -33.40
C PHE A 1007 7.34 34.42 -33.14
N THR A 1008 6.93 34.39 -31.88
CA THR A 1008 5.51 34.49 -31.51
C THR A 1008 5.24 35.83 -30.84
N GLY A 1009 4.23 36.52 -31.33
CA GLY A 1009 3.97 37.89 -30.94
C GLY A 1009 2.71 38.48 -31.55
N LYS A 1010 2.53 39.78 -31.39
CA LYS A 1010 1.47 40.54 -32.06
C LYS A 1010 2.08 41.52 -33.04
N ILE A 1011 1.42 41.74 -34.18
CA ILE A 1011 1.89 42.75 -35.13
C ILE A 1011 1.79 44.13 -34.44
N ALA A 1012 2.89 44.87 -34.42
CA ALA A 1012 2.99 46.21 -33.84
C ALA A 1012 2.68 47.29 -34.89
N GLY A 1013 3.09 47.07 -36.14
CA GLY A 1013 2.84 47.99 -37.25
C GLY A 1013 3.07 47.36 -38.62
N LEU A 1014 2.49 47.96 -39.65
CA LEU A 1014 2.74 47.62 -41.05
C LEU A 1014 3.76 48.61 -41.64
N VAL A 1015 4.61 48.13 -42.54
CA VAL A 1015 5.68 48.91 -43.15
C VAL A 1015 5.40 49.07 -44.64
N PHE A 1016 5.51 50.31 -45.13
CA PHE A 1016 5.32 50.67 -46.54
C PHE A 1016 6.54 51.44 -47.04
N ASP A 1017 6.86 51.29 -48.33
CA ASP A 1017 7.92 52.07 -48.96
C ASP A 1017 7.50 53.52 -49.25
N CYS A 1018 8.40 54.33 -49.79
CA CYS A 1018 8.14 55.75 -50.09
C CYS A 1018 7.06 56.01 -51.17
N PHE A 1019 6.61 54.96 -51.87
CA PHE A 1019 5.53 55.03 -52.86
C PHE A 1019 4.19 54.52 -52.31
N GLY A 1020 4.17 54.00 -51.07
CA GLY A 1020 2.97 53.49 -50.41
C GLY A 1020 2.72 51.99 -50.63
N ASP A 1021 3.69 51.24 -51.18
CA ASP A 1021 3.58 49.80 -51.38
C ASP A 1021 4.01 49.03 -50.13
N PHE A 1022 3.29 47.95 -49.79
CA PHE A 1022 3.57 47.12 -48.61
C PHE A 1022 4.96 46.48 -48.70
N GLU A 1023 5.78 46.68 -47.67
CA GLU A 1023 7.15 46.19 -47.56
C GLU A 1023 7.35 45.19 -46.41
N GLY A 1024 6.40 45.08 -45.49
CA GLY A 1024 6.49 44.14 -44.37
C GLY A 1024 5.71 44.55 -43.12
N PHE A 1025 6.03 43.94 -41.99
CA PHE A 1025 5.40 44.24 -40.70
C PHE A 1025 6.38 44.10 -39.53
N LEU A 1026 6.08 44.80 -38.44
CA LEU A 1026 6.78 44.70 -37.17
C LEU A 1026 6.01 43.75 -36.26
N LEU A 1027 6.71 42.81 -35.63
CA LEU A 1027 6.16 41.83 -34.69
C LEU A 1027 6.75 42.09 -33.31
N ASP A 1028 5.91 42.41 -32.34
CA ASP A 1028 6.29 42.54 -30.94
C ASP A 1028 6.29 41.16 -30.29
N THR A 1029 7.45 40.71 -29.84
CA THR A 1029 7.68 39.38 -29.25
C THR A 1029 8.26 39.52 -27.84
N GLU A 1030 8.26 38.44 -27.05
CA GLU A 1030 8.75 38.49 -25.65
C GLU A 1030 10.20 38.96 -25.51
N ASP A 1031 11.02 38.79 -26.56
CA ASP A 1031 12.43 39.21 -26.59
C ASP A 1031 12.69 40.50 -27.39
N GLY A 1032 11.63 41.21 -27.78
CA GLY A 1032 11.67 42.53 -28.43
C GLY A 1032 10.93 42.60 -29.77
N GLU A 1033 10.94 43.79 -30.38
CA GLU A 1033 10.31 44.02 -31.68
C GLU A 1033 11.18 43.50 -32.84
N ARG A 1034 10.55 42.84 -33.81
CA ARG A 1034 11.21 42.21 -34.96
C ARG A 1034 10.56 42.65 -36.26
N ARG A 1035 11.37 43.07 -37.25
CA ARG A 1035 10.89 43.44 -38.59
C ARG A 1035 10.94 42.25 -39.53
N PHE A 1036 9.81 41.97 -40.18
CA PHE A 1036 9.68 41.01 -41.28
C PHE A 1036 9.39 41.74 -42.58
N SER A 1037 10.14 41.42 -43.63
CA SER A 1037 10.05 42.03 -44.95
C SER A 1037 9.40 41.08 -45.96
N SER A 1038 8.40 41.57 -46.68
CA SER A 1038 7.76 40.89 -47.81
C SER A 1038 6.87 41.86 -48.58
N ARG A 1039 6.78 41.65 -49.89
CA ARG A 1039 5.94 42.44 -50.82
C ARG A 1039 4.75 41.64 -51.36
N GLU A 1040 4.47 40.48 -50.76
CA GLU A 1040 3.36 39.62 -51.18
C GLU A 1040 2.01 40.20 -50.78
N LYS A 1041 1.10 40.36 -51.75
CA LYS A 1041 -0.23 40.95 -51.52
C LYS A 1041 -1.08 40.18 -50.51
N ASP A 1042 -1.00 38.85 -50.52
CA ASP A 1042 -1.77 38.01 -49.60
C ASP A 1042 -1.27 38.14 -48.17
N LEU A 1043 0.04 38.29 -48.00
CA LEU A 1043 0.66 38.54 -46.71
C LEU A 1043 0.32 39.93 -46.18
N ALA A 1044 0.29 40.94 -47.05
CA ALA A 1044 -0.15 42.29 -46.70
C ALA A 1044 -1.57 42.27 -46.11
N GLY A 1045 -2.50 41.57 -46.79
CA GLY A 1045 -3.88 41.41 -46.32
C GLY A 1045 -3.98 40.62 -45.00
N LEU A 1046 -3.18 39.57 -44.83
CA LEU A 1046 -3.11 38.81 -43.58
C LEU A 1046 -2.57 39.65 -42.42
N ALA A 1047 -1.47 40.37 -42.66
CA ALA A 1047 -0.82 41.22 -41.66
C ALA A 1047 -1.74 42.37 -41.23
N GLU A 1048 -2.44 43.01 -42.17
CA GLU A 1048 -3.43 44.04 -41.86
C GLU A 1048 -4.57 43.50 -40.99
N ARG A 1049 -5.12 42.32 -41.34
CA ARG A 1049 -6.18 41.67 -40.56
C ARG A 1049 -5.71 41.34 -39.14
N VAL A 1050 -4.56 40.68 -39.03
CA VAL A 1050 -3.97 40.28 -37.74
C VAL A 1050 -3.68 41.50 -36.86
N TRP A 1051 -3.16 42.58 -37.45
CA TRP A 1051 -2.86 43.81 -36.74
C TRP A 1051 -4.12 44.48 -36.21
N ARG A 1052 -5.15 44.62 -37.05
CA ARG A 1052 -6.45 45.22 -36.69
C ARG A 1052 -7.18 44.42 -35.61
N GLU A 1053 -7.12 43.10 -35.68
CA GLU A 1053 -7.78 42.19 -34.73
C GLU A 1053 -6.91 41.85 -33.50
N ARG A 1054 -5.68 42.39 -33.41
CA ARG A 1054 -4.75 42.18 -32.28
C ARG A 1054 -4.47 40.70 -31.99
N LEU A 1055 -4.48 39.86 -33.04
CA LEU A 1055 -4.32 38.41 -32.94
C LEU A 1055 -2.85 38.05 -32.70
N ARG A 1056 -2.60 37.09 -31.80
CA ARG A 1056 -1.27 36.49 -31.66
C ARG A 1056 -0.95 35.62 -32.87
N ILE A 1057 0.23 35.82 -33.43
CA ILE A 1057 0.75 35.02 -34.55
C ILE A 1057 2.11 34.43 -34.21
N THR A 1058 2.44 33.30 -34.84
CA THR A 1058 3.81 32.78 -34.89
C THR A 1058 4.32 32.92 -36.32
N VAL A 1059 5.42 33.64 -36.49
CA VAL A 1059 6.14 33.75 -37.77
C VAL A 1059 7.33 32.80 -37.74
N TRP A 1060 7.42 31.92 -38.73
CA TRP A 1060 8.61 31.10 -38.96
C TRP A 1060 9.49 31.79 -40.00
N ALA A 1061 10.79 31.81 -39.75
CA ALA A 1061 11.80 32.28 -40.69
C ALA A 1061 12.98 31.30 -40.73
N GLU A 1062 13.69 31.27 -41.85
CA GLU A 1062 14.95 30.50 -41.95
C GLU A 1062 16.05 31.23 -41.17
N ARG A 1063 17.04 30.49 -40.65
CA ARG A 1063 18.09 31.04 -39.78
C ARG A 1063 18.98 32.05 -40.53
N ASP A 1064 19.18 31.83 -41.82
CA ASP A 1064 19.93 32.65 -42.76
C ASP A 1064 19.13 33.83 -43.33
N GLU A 1065 17.79 33.74 -43.35
CA GLU A 1065 16.89 34.86 -43.70
C GLU A 1065 15.88 35.17 -42.57
N PRO A 1066 16.32 35.57 -41.36
CA PRO A 1066 15.45 35.72 -40.18
C PRO A 1066 14.41 36.84 -40.32
N HIS A 1067 14.58 37.72 -41.30
CA HIS A 1067 13.69 38.84 -41.61
C HIS A 1067 12.66 38.49 -42.67
N ARG A 1068 12.70 37.30 -43.28
CA ARG A 1068 11.73 36.90 -44.30
C ARG A 1068 10.74 35.89 -43.71
N PRO A 1069 9.44 36.18 -43.68
CA PRO A 1069 8.45 35.26 -43.14
C PRO A 1069 8.30 34.08 -44.12
N LEU A 1070 8.65 32.88 -43.67
CA LEU A 1070 8.44 31.63 -44.40
C LEU A 1070 7.01 31.11 -44.20
N SER A 1071 6.47 31.22 -42.99
CA SER A 1071 5.07 30.91 -42.70
C SER A 1071 4.55 31.71 -41.51
N ILE A 1072 3.25 31.99 -41.51
CA ILE A 1072 2.56 32.68 -40.40
C ILE A 1072 1.40 31.81 -39.92
N ILE A 1073 1.38 31.51 -38.62
CA ILE A 1073 0.30 30.80 -37.95
C ILE A 1073 -0.48 31.80 -37.09
N VAL A 1074 -1.78 31.93 -37.34
CA VAL A 1074 -2.67 32.70 -36.46
C VAL A 1074 -3.10 31.83 -35.28
N ARG A 1075 -2.69 32.20 -34.06
CA ARG A 1075 -2.86 31.40 -32.83
C ARG A 1075 -4.20 31.65 -32.13
N GLU A 1076 -5.08 32.40 -32.77
CA GLU A 1076 -6.32 32.91 -32.21
C GLU A 1076 -7.43 32.77 -33.28
N PRO A 1077 -8.63 32.28 -32.92
CA PRO A 1077 -9.70 32.10 -33.90
C PRO A 1077 -10.21 33.46 -34.46
N PRO A 1078 -10.65 33.53 -35.73
CA PRO A 1078 -11.15 34.76 -36.35
C PRO A 1078 -12.31 35.43 -35.59
N ALA A 1079 -12.41 36.76 -35.62
CA ALA A 1079 -13.46 37.53 -34.93
C ALA A 1079 -14.93 37.03 -35.08
N PRO A 1080 -15.42 36.50 -36.23
CA PRO A 1080 -16.78 35.96 -36.30
C PRO A 1080 -17.03 34.72 -35.42
N LEU A 1081 -15.99 33.99 -35.00
CA LEU A 1081 -16.08 32.93 -33.97
C LEU A 1081 -16.02 33.49 -32.54
N ARG A 1082 -15.52 34.71 -32.34
CA ARG A 1082 -15.44 35.40 -31.02
C ARG A 1082 -16.67 36.23 -30.65
N ARG A 1083 -17.61 36.44 -31.58
CA ARG A 1083 -18.87 37.15 -31.35
C ARG A 1083 -20.10 36.24 -31.37
N ARG A 1084 -19.88 34.93 -31.55
CA ARG A 1084 -20.88 33.86 -31.37
C ARG A 1084 -20.49 32.90 -30.23
N LEU A 1085 -19.32 33.11 -29.64
CA LEU A 1085 -18.92 32.79 -28.27
C LEU A 1085 -18.97 34.10 -27.47
#